data_AF-L7UAZ4-F1
#
_entry.id   AF-L7UAZ4-F1
#
_cell.length_a   1.000
_cell.length_b   1.000
_cell.length_c   1.000
_cell.angle_alpha   90.00
_cell.angle_beta   90.00
_cell.angle_gamma   90.00
#
_symmetry.space_group_name_H-M   'P 1'
#
loop_
_entity.id
_entity.type
_entity.pdbx_description
1 polymer ?
#
loop_
_entity_poly.entity_id
_entity_poly.type
_entity_poly.pdbx_seq_one_letter_code
_entity_poly.pdbx_strand_id
1 'polypeptide(L)'
;MNTPPQSAVQQELVTALVEMTGYVPELFSPHVRLVDELGLTPEEVQGAVASVENKLQLPSRSTVEGTTVSSIAEGLVKSQSPGVPVQMQVEMSLEQVLAFVDGCAERNERPVLETLLEETRGALARLDARDVTPVIAPVVDAPKGSAPVAADVMKLLVGALVERTGYPAEMLEADLDLEADLGIDTVKQVEAFAMARVHLSVEKDENFRLRDHNTLNKMVKYLTGKAPAAATAPAPVPVPVPAVEVAPGASAASTVDGVVEFLRAAMAAKTGYTLDILQPKLDLEVDLGIDTVTQVEVFAHARTTHGVARDDKFRVRHYNTLQKMAEYLVARAPAQVANGVPPVAAPAPVPAPAPVVETAPVATDVMKLLVGALVERTGYPAEMLEADLDLEADLGIDTVKQVEAFAMARVHLNVEKDENFRLRDHNTLNKMVKYLTGKAPAAALSAPATPAPVALVPARPMPREVTTVSSSFSAEEVQSYLVTVLQAKTGYNIELIHPNLDLEVDLGIDTVTQLEAFALAREKFGVARNEKFRVRHYNTLQKMSEYLVAHAQASAGAAQAPEPSAPSAEDVRRFIARCEASGDTASLRKLAEHLEGRLHAPVQAATPPSQFAGKRYEVHPVALEVQADVRTVAHLKGKTLGLTTDSQGSYKTLAKLLEAAGAQVVILSSEAGSQEGVSLDWSQPEGVGQRLEQLQETQPLDGLILLHTASLAPKLMDQEVAAWSSTLNTFSLGLFQAGVAVYDRIQEIPGGGWFLVATAGGGFFGHTNAQGRIPLAGAAGGFVKCLRRERLNARCKVVDLDIQDSALWARQIWSELVCNDRDVEVGYSGGRRYVFRDIETSLAAAPVNIKPGSVVVVSGGGRGVVYPCAKLLAKVTGARVIITGRTVPPRGEEEWLKVPEAELPAYRMSFLKRYLAEHPGATPVQARRVFDSDVANRRELHRNLEDCRKQGISLEYKVCDMTDVGAVRSLLAQVRRDYGRIDGIVHGATIEESKSLPMKSSDAFVRTLASKAHLWRVLVQETWNDKLQFFINFGSGSGRYGNKGQTDYSLANYLVAKAGLVYGELRPGVRSVTIDWPVWVGAGIVENNADYQERLRAMGICVIHIDEGAYWFVEELLRGGSAGEVVIADDRTFETLNLPRYEQAAPRVVSQDAGGTRYAI
;
A
#
# COMPACT_ATOMS: atom_id res chain seq x y z
N MET A 1 -33.37 37.00 50.25
CA MET A 1 -33.83 36.21 49.09
C MET A 1 -32.78 35.14 48.85
N ASN A 2 -33.16 33.88 48.65
CA ASN A 2 -32.18 32.82 48.38
C ASN A 2 -31.76 32.90 46.92
N THR A 3 -30.55 33.37 46.65
CA THR A 3 -29.96 33.31 45.31
C THR A 3 -29.85 31.85 44.88
N PRO A 4 -30.41 31.46 43.71
CA PRO A 4 -30.29 30.09 43.24
C PRO A 4 -28.81 29.74 43.01
N PRO A 5 -28.36 28.51 43.32
CA PRO A 5 -26.99 28.11 43.09
C PRO A 5 -26.67 28.16 41.58
N GLN A 6 -25.43 28.51 41.24
CA GLN A 6 -24.97 28.64 39.85
C GLN A 6 -25.28 27.40 39.00
N SER A 7 -25.19 26.19 39.57
CA SER A 7 -25.55 24.94 38.90
C SER A 7 -27.03 24.85 38.50
N ALA A 8 -27.95 25.41 39.29
CA ALA A 8 -29.37 25.46 38.94
C ALA A 8 -29.65 26.50 37.84
N VAL A 9 -28.95 27.65 37.88
CA VAL A 9 -29.04 28.66 36.80
C VAL A 9 -28.45 28.11 35.49
N GLN A 10 -27.35 27.36 35.55
CA GLN A 10 -26.79 26.64 34.40
C GLN A 10 -27.78 25.61 33.84
N GLN A 11 -28.41 24.77 34.68
CA GLN A 11 -29.39 23.78 34.23
C GLN A 11 -30.62 24.44 33.56
N GLU A 12 -31.12 25.53 34.12
CA GLU A 12 -32.23 26.28 33.53
C GLU A 12 -31.83 26.98 32.22
N LEU A 13 -30.59 27.49 32.13
CA LEU A 13 -30.06 28.08 30.90
C LEU A 13 -29.86 27.03 29.80
N VAL A 14 -29.32 25.85 30.14
CA VAL A 14 -29.24 24.71 29.21
C VAL A 14 -30.65 24.31 28.77
N THR A 15 -31.61 24.24 29.68
CA THR A 15 -33.01 23.90 29.35
C THR A 15 -33.63 24.93 28.39
N ALA A 16 -33.48 26.22 28.67
CA ALA A 16 -33.99 27.30 27.81
C ALA A 16 -33.29 27.33 26.43
N LEU A 17 -31.98 27.06 26.38
CA LEU A 17 -31.24 26.95 25.12
C LEU A 17 -31.69 25.72 24.32
N VAL A 18 -31.88 24.56 24.96
CA VAL A 18 -32.43 23.34 24.33
C VAL A 18 -33.84 23.59 23.79
N GLU A 19 -34.71 24.26 24.55
CA GLU A 19 -36.07 24.60 24.14
C GLU A 19 -36.12 25.61 22.97
N MET A 20 -35.22 26.61 22.95
CA MET A 20 -35.19 27.61 21.89
C MET A 20 -34.51 27.13 20.61
N THR A 21 -33.41 26.40 20.71
CA THR A 21 -32.55 26.04 19.57
C THR A 21 -32.83 24.64 19.05
N GLY A 22 -33.42 23.76 19.85
CA GLY A 22 -33.61 22.34 19.52
C GLY A 22 -32.34 21.48 19.65
N TYR A 23 -31.20 22.06 20.04
CA TYR A 23 -29.97 21.33 20.32
C TYR A 23 -30.10 20.37 21.51
N VAL A 24 -29.27 19.32 21.51
CA VAL A 24 -29.23 18.35 22.61
C VAL A 24 -28.45 18.91 23.82
N PRO A 25 -28.84 18.61 25.08
CA PRO A 25 -28.23 19.20 26.28
C PRO A 25 -26.71 19.05 26.37
N GLU A 26 -26.17 17.95 25.83
CA GLU A 26 -24.77 17.57 25.88
C GLU A 26 -23.84 18.55 25.13
N LEU A 27 -24.39 19.37 24.24
CA LEU A 27 -23.66 20.43 23.53
C LEU A 27 -23.37 21.66 24.40
N PHE A 28 -24.18 21.89 25.43
CA PHE A 28 -24.14 23.09 26.27
C PHE A 28 -23.23 22.91 27.49
N SER A 29 -22.01 22.41 27.26
CA SER A 29 -20.99 22.28 28.30
C SER A 29 -20.64 23.65 28.91
N PRO A 30 -20.32 23.73 30.23
CA PRO A 30 -20.13 25.01 30.94
C PRO A 30 -19.13 25.99 30.32
N HIS A 31 -18.19 25.49 29.51
CA HIS A 31 -17.08 26.26 28.92
C HIS A 31 -17.19 26.46 27.40
N VAL A 32 -18.25 25.98 26.75
CA VAL A 32 -18.46 26.15 25.30
C VAL A 32 -18.94 27.56 25.00
N ARG A 33 -18.34 28.23 24.00
CA ARG A 33 -18.77 29.56 23.55
C ARG A 33 -20.02 29.46 22.69
N LEU A 34 -21.13 30.00 23.19
CA LEU A 34 -22.44 29.84 22.55
C LEU A 34 -22.49 30.45 21.13
N VAL A 35 -21.93 31.65 20.95
CA VAL A 35 -21.90 32.35 19.64
C VAL A 35 -20.74 31.87 18.77
N ASP A 36 -19.51 31.92 19.28
CA ASP A 36 -18.30 31.64 18.49
C ASP A 36 -18.14 30.16 18.10
N GLU A 37 -18.52 29.23 19.00
CA GLU A 37 -18.27 27.79 18.82
C GLU A 37 -19.54 27.04 18.45
N LEU A 38 -20.69 27.28 19.12
CA LEU A 38 -21.98 26.66 18.73
C LEU A 38 -22.70 27.39 17.58
N GLY A 39 -22.19 28.55 17.16
CA GLY A 39 -22.72 29.30 16.02
C GLY A 39 -24.09 29.94 16.26
N LEU A 40 -24.54 30.04 17.51
CA LEU A 40 -25.83 30.64 17.87
C LEU A 40 -25.83 32.14 17.57
N THR A 41 -26.99 32.69 17.22
CA THR A 41 -27.11 34.15 17.06
C THR A 41 -27.10 34.83 18.44
N PRO A 42 -26.63 36.09 18.52
CA PRO A 42 -26.76 36.87 19.74
C PRO A 42 -28.22 36.99 20.22
N GLU A 43 -29.21 37.02 19.32
CA GLU A 43 -30.63 37.05 19.71
C GLU A 43 -31.10 35.74 20.37
N GLU A 44 -30.66 34.58 19.88
CA GLU A 44 -31.01 33.27 20.45
C GLU A 44 -30.49 33.14 21.89
N VAL A 45 -29.22 33.49 22.11
CA VAL A 45 -28.63 33.44 23.44
C VAL A 45 -29.28 34.47 24.37
N GLN A 46 -29.55 35.68 23.89
CA GLN A 46 -30.21 36.73 24.68
C GLN A 46 -31.67 36.37 25.01
N GLY A 47 -32.39 35.67 24.13
CA GLY A 47 -33.73 35.15 24.40
C GLY A 47 -33.72 34.04 25.47
N ALA A 48 -32.74 33.13 25.42
CA ALA A 48 -32.62 32.07 26.43
C ALA A 48 -32.29 32.66 27.81
N VAL A 49 -31.41 33.66 27.86
CA VAL A 49 -31.14 34.45 29.07
C VAL A 49 -32.41 35.11 29.59
N ALA A 50 -33.19 35.79 28.75
CA ALA A 50 -34.45 36.42 29.15
C ALA A 50 -35.49 35.40 29.65
N SER A 51 -35.52 34.17 29.10
CA SER A 51 -36.36 33.08 29.60
C SER A 51 -35.99 32.67 31.03
N VAL A 52 -34.70 32.44 31.29
CA VAL A 52 -34.17 32.14 32.64
C VAL A 52 -34.40 33.29 33.62
N GLU A 53 -34.19 34.54 33.18
CA GLU A 53 -34.42 35.72 34.00
C GLU A 53 -35.88 35.82 34.46
N ASN A 54 -36.84 35.61 33.55
CA ASN A 54 -38.27 35.58 33.88
C ASN A 54 -38.62 34.40 34.80
N LYS A 55 -38.09 33.20 34.51
CA LYS A 55 -38.40 31.97 35.28
C LYS A 55 -37.87 32.02 36.71
N LEU A 56 -36.69 32.63 36.92
CA LEU A 56 -36.02 32.74 38.23
C LEU A 56 -36.17 34.12 38.90
N GLN A 57 -36.92 35.04 38.30
CA GLN A 57 -37.14 36.42 38.79
C GLN A 57 -35.83 37.22 38.99
N LEU A 58 -34.91 37.11 38.02
CA LEU A 58 -33.62 37.82 38.01
C LEU A 58 -33.74 39.20 37.34
N PRO A 59 -32.92 40.20 37.72
CA PRO A 59 -32.99 41.54 37.16
C PRO A 59 -32.33 41.64 35.77
N SER A 60 -33.12 41.95 34.74
CA SER A 60 -32.67 41.98 33.35
C SER A 60 -31.61 43.03 33.00
N ARG A 61 -30.53 42.61 32.32
CA ARG A 61 -29.56 43.52 31.66
C ARG A 61 -28.96 42.92 30.38
N SER A 62 -28.74 43.81 29.42
CA SER A 62 -28.21 43.50 28.09
C SER A 62 -26.69 43.71 27.97
N THR A 63 -25.93 42.61 27.87
CA THR A 63 -24.97 42.32 26.79
C THR A 63 -24.42 40.91 26.98
N VAL A 64 -24.48 40.07 25.95
CA VAL A 64 -24.01 38.67 25.98
C VAL A 64 -22.94 38.48 24.90
N GLU A 65 -21.77 39.09 25.11
CA GLU A 65 -20.62 38.92 24.20
C GLU A 65 -19.67 37.84 24.73
N GLY A 66 -19.24 36.92 23.85
CA GLY A 66 -18.18 35.94 24.12
C GLY A 66 -18.41 34.95 25.28
N THR A 67 -19.66 34.78 25.73
CA THR A 67 -19.97 34.12 27.01
C THR A 67 -20.46 32.69 26.85
N THR A 68 -19.96 31.82 27.74
CA THR A 68 -20.28 30.40 27.86
C THR A 68 -21.45 30.20 28.82
N VAL A 69 -22.04 29.01 28.85
CA VAL A 69 -23.11 28.66 29.82
C VAL A 69 -22.70 29.01 31.26
N SER A 70 -21.45 28.78 31.65
CA SER A 70 -20.97 29.17 32.98
C SER A 70 -20.88 30.67 33.16
N SER A 71 -20.28 31.43 32.24
CA SER A 71 -20.10 32.87 32.44
C SER A 71 -21.42 33.65 32.36
N ILE A 72 -22.40 33.17 31.61
CA ILE A 72 -23.78 33.69 31.65
C ILE A 72 -24.41 33.41 33.03
N ALA A 73 -24.38 32.15 33.49
CA ALA A 73 -24.94 31.80 34.80
C ALA A 73 -24.25 32.53 35.96
N GLU A 74 -22.93 32.75 35.88
CA GLU A 74 -22.19 33.58 36.82
C GLU A 74 -22.63 35.04 36.78
N GLY A 75 -22.84 35.63 35.59
CA GLY A 75 -23.35 36.99 35.45
C GLY A 75 -24.73 37.15 36.09
N LEU A 76 -25.63 36.20 35.83
CA LEU A 76 -26.97 36.13 36.40
C LEU A 76 -26.97 35.94 37.94
N VAL A 77 -26.05 35.15 38.49
CA VAL A 77 -25.91 34.99 39.95
C VAL A 77 -25.28 36.24 40.60
N LYS A 78 -24.22 36.80 39.99
CA LYS A 78 -23.51 37.99 40.50
C LYS A 78 -24.40 39.23 40.51
N SER A 79 -25.36 39.35 39.58
CA SER A 79 -26.30 40.50 39.52
C SER A 79 -27.24 40.60 40.74
N GLN A 80 -27.47 39.52 41.49
CA GLN A 80 -28.24 39.55 42.73
C GLN A 80 -27.45 40.06 43.96
N SER A 81 -26.12 40.23 43.86
CA SER A 81 -25.25 40.61 44.99
C SER A 81 -24.41 41.87 44.72
N PRO A 82 -25.01 43.08 44.70
CA PRO A 82 -24.29 44.32 44.50
C PRO A 82 -23.45 44.68 45.74
N GLY A 83 -22.21 44.21 45.82
CA GLY A 83 -21.31 44.58 46.93
C GLY A 83 -19.97 43.86 47.07
N VAL A 84 -19.68 42.80 46.30
CA VAL A 84 -18.38 42.10 46.39
C VAL A 84 -17.42 42.64 45.33
N PRO A 85 -16.24 43.18 45.70
CA PRO A 85 -15.28 43.71 44.73
C PRO A 85 -14.61 42.59 43.93
N VAL A 86 -14.34 42.86 42.65
CA VAL A 86 -13.65 41.96 41.73
C VAL A 86 -12.20 41.80 42.15
N GLN A 87 -11.76 40.57 42.44
CA GLN A 87 -10.34 40.23 42.37
C GLN A 87 -9.97 40.06 40.89
N MET A 88 -9.08 40.92 40.40
CA MET A 88 -8.47 40.79 39.08
C MET A 88 -7.59 39.54 39.02
N GLN A 89 -7.27 39.15 37.79
CA GLN A 89 -6.31 38.11 37.39
C GLN A 89 -5.14 37.91 38.38
N VAL A 90 -4.86 36.66 38.70
CA VAL A 90 -3.59 36.27 39.33
C VAL A 90 -2.77 35.53 38.27
N GLU A 91 -1.80 36.23 37.69
CA GLU A 91 -0.58 35.57 37.22
C GLU A 91 0.12 34.96 38.43
N MET A 92 0.59 33.71 38.33
CA MET A 92 1.30 33.05 39.43
C MET A 92 2.61 33.79 39.73
N SER A 93 2.83 34.17 40.99
CA SER A 93 4.11 34.77 41.39
C SER A 93 5.21 33.71 41.52
N LEU A 94 6.46 34.13 41.36
CA LEU A 94 7.62 33.24 41.52
C LEU A 94 7.66 32.56 42.90
N GLU A 95 7.18 33.23 43.95
CA GLU A 95 7.07 32.67 45.30
C GLU A 95 6.03 31.53 45.38
N GLN A 96 4.94 31.60 44.61
CA GLN A 96 3.95 30.52 44.53
C GLN A 96 4.48 29.30 43.77
N VAL A 97 5.32 29.51 42.75
CA VAL A 97 6.04 28.43 42.05
C VAL A 97 7.04 27.76 42.98
N LEU A 98 7.79 28.52 43.77
CA LEU A 98 8.75 27.99 44.73
C LEU A 98 8.07 27.20 45.86
N ALA A 99 6.96 27.72 46.43
CA ALA A 99 6.17 26.99 47.42
C ALA A 99 5.57 25.68 46.88
N PHE A 100 5.25 25.62 45.58
CA PHE A 100 4.82 24.38 44.91
C PHE A 100 5.98 23.38 44.80
N VAL A 101 7.18 23.84 44.43
CA VAL A 101 8.41 23.01 44.36
C VAL A 101 8.78 22.43 45.73
N ASP A 102 8.76 23.24 46.79
CA ASP A 102 9.01 22.78 48.16
C ASP A 102 7.97 21.74 48.61
N GLY A 103 6.69 21.96 48.27
CA GLY A 103 5.63 20.98 48.51
C GLY A 103 5.81 19.65 47.75
N CYS A 104 6.40 19.66 46.55
CA CYS A 104 6.76 18.42 45.83
C CYS A 104 7.95 17.70 46.47
N ALA A 105 8.90 18.44 47.06
CA ALA A 105 10.03 17.87 47.79
C ALA A 105 9.56 17.15 49.08
N GLU A 106 8.61 17.74 49.82
CA GLU A 106 8.00 17.09 51.00
C GLU A 106 7.20 15.82 50.65
N ARG A 107 6.64 15.72 49.44
CA ARG A 107 5.92 14.54 48.94
C ARG A 107 6.81 13.48 48.28
N ASN A 108 8.11 13.74 48.14
CA ASN A 108 9.12 12.81 47.58
C ASN A 108 8.85 12.37 46.12
N GLU A 109 8.24 13.27 45.32
CA GLU A 109 7.88 13.08 43.89
C GLU A 109 9.10 13.26 42.96
N ARG A 110 10.15 12.47 43.20
CA ARG A 110 11.53 12.69 42.68
C ARG A 110 11.73 12.77 41.15
N PRO A 111 10.99 12.04 40.27
CA PRO A 111 11.36 11.96 38.84
C PRO A 111 11.24 13.27 38.04
N VAL A 112 10.45 14.25 38.51
CA VAL A 112 10.16 15.50 37.76
C VAL A 112 11.21 16.59 38.05
N LEU A 113 11.87 16.52 39.20
CA LEU A 113 12.80 17.56 39.68
C LEU A 113 14.23 17.41 39.13
N GLU A 114 14.67 16.17 38.88
CA GLU A 114 16.02 15.90 38.35
C GLU A 114 16.16 16.39 36.90
N THR A 115 15.14 16.21 36.05
CA THR A 115 15.14 16.71 34.66
C THR A 115 15.28 18.23 34.57
N LEU A 116 14.51 18.97 35.38
CA LEU A 116 14.53 20.44 35.41
C LEU A 116 15.86 21.03 35.93
N LEU A 117 16.50 20.36 36.90
CA LEU A 117 17.80 20.77 37.42
C LEU A 117 18.96 20.51 36.43
N GLU A 118 18.90 19.41 35.68
CA GLU A 118 19.90 19.06 34.67
C GLU A 118 19.89 20.06 33.50
N GLU A 119 18.69 20.40 32.99
CA GLU A 119 18.51 21.38 31.90
C GLU A 119 18.99 22.79 32.30
N THR A 120 18.67 23.23 33.52
CA THR A 120 19.08 24.54 34.04
C THR A 120 20.61 24.63 34.21
N ARG A 121 21.26 23.55 34.67
CA ARG A 121 22.73 23.51 34.82
C ARG A 121 23.45 23.46 33.48
N GLY A 122 22.89 22.77 32.48
CA GLY A 122 23.41 22.76 31.11
C GLY A 122 23.30 24.11 30.39
N ALA A 123 22.37 24.99 30.77
CA ALA A 123 22.26 26.34 30.21
C ALA A 123 23.44 27.25 30.59
N LEU A 124 23.89 27.21 31.86
CA LEU A 124 25.00 28.07 32.34
C LEU A 124 26.35 27.69 31.70
N ALA A 125 26.65 26.41 31.55
CA ALA A 125 27.97 25.95 31.09
C ALA A 125 28.31 26.32 29.63
N ARG A 126 27.31 26.76 28.84
CA ARG A 126 27.47 27.08 27.41
C ARG A 126 27.84 28.55 27.13
N LEU A 127 28.00 29.38 28.17
CA LEU A 127 28.33 30.80 28.05
C LEU A 127 29.84 31.13 28.08
N ASP A 128 30.67 30.29 28.71
CA ASP A 128 32.07 30.65 29.07
C ASP A 128 33.16 30.14 28.11
N ALA A 129 32.82 29.40 27.04
CA ALA A 129 33.80 28.74 26.17
C ALA A 129 33.88 29.32 24.74
N ARG A 130 34.55 30.46 24.59
CA ARG A 130 35.08 30.96 23.30
C ARG A 130 36.58 31.22 23.44
N ASP A 131 37.44 30.37 22.87
CA ASP A 131 38.68 30.76 22.18
C ASP A 131 39.53 29.58 21.65
N VAL A 132 40.49 29.92 20.77
CA VAL A 132 41.67 29.15 20.26
C VAL A 132 41.53 28.41 18.90
N THR A 133 42.63 28.47 18.13
CA THR A 133 42.78 28.38 16.66
C THR A 133 43.54 27.11 16.16
N PRO A 134 43.61 26.84 14.82
CA PRO A 134 43.96 25.52 14.25
C PRO A 134 45.42 25.33 13.76
N VAL A 135 45.76 24.09 13.34
CA VAL A 135 47.06 23.69 12.72
C VAL A 135 46.83 22.82 11.45
N ILE A 136 47.80 22.79 10.52
CA ILE A 136 47.65 22.49 9.07
C ILE A 136 48.40 21.22 8.59
N ALA A 137 47.74 20.41 7.74
CA ALA A 137 48.21 19.49 6.65
C ALA A 137 49.35 18.44 6.92
N PRO A 138 49.60 17.42 6.05
CA PRO A 138 50.09 17.58 4.66
C PRO A 138 49.51 16.60 3.59
N VAL A 139 49.97 16.77 2.33
CA VAL A 139 49.65 16.01 1.09
C VAL A 139 50.95 15.48 0.45
N VAL A 140 50.96 14.27 -0.13
CA VAL A 140 51.93 13.73 -1.14
C VAL A 140 51.51 12.30 -1.58
N ASP A 141 51.82 11.74 -2.77
CA ASP A 141 52.19 12.27 -4.10
C ASP A 141 52.07 11.14 -5.16
N ALA A 142 52.12 11.44 -6.47
CA ALA A 142 52.06 10.45 -7.57
C ALA A 142 53.14 10.67 -8.67
N PRO A 143 53.60 9.62 -9.41
CA PRO A 143 54.73 9.73 -10.35
C PRO A 143 54.36 10.28 -11.75
N LYS A 144 55.36 10.81 -12.47
CA LYS A 144 55.23 11.51 -13.78
C LYS A 144 55.89 10.73 -14.93
N GLY A 145 55.33 10.79 -16.15
CA GLY A 145 56.08 10.44 -17.37
C GLY A 145 55.30 10.37 -18.70
N SER A 146 55.62 11.29 -19.64
CA SER A 146 55.22 11.34 -21.06
C SER A 146 53.74 11.66 -21.39
N ALA A 147 53.51 12.25 -22.57
CA ALA A 147 52.19 12.65 -23.05
C ALA A 147 51.53 11.51 -23.87
N PRO A 148 50.24 11.22 -23.66
CA PRO A 148 49.58 10.03 -24.19
C PRO A 148 49.23 10.17 -25.69
N VAL A 149 49.52 9.13 -26.48
CA VAL A 149 49.11 9.07 -27.90
C VAL A 149 47.65 8.59 -27.98
N ALA A 150 46.90 9.01 -29.00
CA ALA A 150 45.49 8.62 -29.16
C ALA A 150 45.25 7.09 -29.18
N ALA A 151 46.23 6.31 -29.68
CA ALA A 151 46.19 4.85 -29.63
C ALA A 151 46.29 4.30 -28.19
N ASP A 152 47.06 4.95 -27.31
CA ASP A 152 47.19 4.56 -25.91
C ASP A 152 45.91 4.88 -25.14
N VAL A 153 45.30 6.06 -25.39
CA VAL A 153 44.01 6.45 -24.81
C VAL A 153 42.89 5.52 -25.28
N MET A 154 42.88 5.14 -26.57
CA MET A 154 41.93 4.16 -27.11
C MET A 154 42.12 2.80 -26.41
N LYS A 155 43.35 2.30 -26.33
CA LYS A 155 43.67 1.03 -25.66
C LYS A 155 43.27 1.04 -24.19
N LEU A 156 43.41 2.17 -23.50
CA LEU A 156 43.06 2.32 -22.09
C LEU A 156 41.53 2.40 -21.89
N LEU A 157 40.79 3.11 -22.75
CA LEU A 157 39.33 3.12 -22.72
C LEU A 157 38.72 1.77 -23.10
N VAL A 158 39.22 1.12 -24.15
CA VAL A 158 38.82 -0.24 -24.53
C VAL A 158 39.12 -1.22 -23.40
N GLY A 159 40.32 -1.18 -22.80
CA GLY A 159 40.66 -2.00 -21.64
C GLY A 159 39.70 -1.78 -20.46
N ALA A 160 39.44 -0.53 -20.11
CA ALA A 160 38.52 -0.16 -19.02
C ALA A 160 37.06 -0.61 -19.26
N LEU A 161 36.61 -0.62 -20.52
CA LEU A 161 35.30 -1.13 -20.90
C LEU A 161 35.28 -2.66 -20.91
N VAL A 162 36.27 -3.35 -21.49
CA VAL A 162 36.39 -4.81 -21.44
C VAL A 162 36.32 -5.30 -19.99
N GLU A 163 37.07 -4.67 -19.08
CA GLU A 163 37.16 -5.00 -17.66
C GLU A 163 35.83 -4.80 -16.91
N ARG A 164 35.07 -3.73 -17.21
CA ARG A 164 33.80 -3.40 -16.53
C ARG A 164 32.55 -4.02 -17.15
N THR A 165 32.58 -4.28 -18.45
CA THR A 165 31.40 -4.69 -19.23
C THR A 165 31.45 -6.17 -19.64
N GLY A 166 32.64 -6.76 -19.71
CA GLY A 166 32.83 -8.14 -20.18
C GLY A 166 32.81 -8.32 -21.71
N TYR A 167 32.63 -7.24 -22.48
CA TYR A 167 32.71 -7.32 -23.94
C TYR A 167 34.11 -7.76 -24.40
N PRO A 168 34.23 -8.68 -25.38
CA PRO A 168 35.50 -8.93 -26.06
C PRO A 168 36.04 -7.66 -26.72
N ALA A 169 37.35 -7.43 -26.64
CA ALA A 169 37.96 -6.21 -27.19
C ALA A 169 37.71 -6.02 -28.70
N GLU A 170 37.58 -7.12 -29.44
CA GLU A 170 37.21 -7.13 -30.87
C GLU A 170 35.75 -6.75 -31.18
N MET A 171 34.85 -6.70 -30.18
CA MET A 171 33.46 -6.23 -30.35
C MET A 171 33.28 -4.74 -30.00
N LEU A 172 34.29 -4.09 -29.42
CA LEU A 172 34.26 -2.66 -29.06
C LEU A 172 34.83 -1.81 -30.19
N GLU A 173 34.14 -1.77 -31.33
CA GLU A 173 34.53 -0.94 -32.47
C GLU A 173 34.47 0.56 -32.13
N ALA A 174 35.44 1.32 -32.68
CA ALA A 174 35.74 2.69 -32.26
C ALA A 174 34.63 3.72 -32.49
N ASP A 175 33.72 3.45 -33.43
CA ASP A 175 32.68 4.37 -33.91
C ASP A 175 31.25 3.93 -33.56
N LEU A 176 31.06 2.78 -32.91
CA LEU A 176 29.74 2.33 -32.43
C LEU A 176 29.27 3.14 -31.21
N ASP A 177 27.95 3.27 -31.07
CA ASP A 177 27.32 3.91 -29.92
C ASP A 177 27.36 2.96 -28.71
N LEU A 178 28.02 3.40 -27.64
CA LEU A 178 28.24 2.57 -26.46
C LEU A 178 26.92 2.21 -25.76
N GLU A 179 25.90 3.08 -25.79
CA GLU A 179 24.60 2.82 -25.15
C GLU A 179 23.60 2.20 -26.14
N ALA A 180 23.49 2.76 -27.35
CA ALA A 180 22.44 2.40 -28.30
C ALA A 180 22.74 1.13 -29.13
N ASP A 181 24.00 0.92 -29.53
CA ASP A 181 24.40 -0.25 -30.33
C ASP A 181 24.93 -1.40 -29.47
N LEU A 182 25.67 -1.04 -28.40
CA LEU A 182 26.38 -2.00 -27.54
C LEU A 182 25.74 -2.19 -26.15
N GLY A 183 24.69 -1.45 -25.78
CA GLY A 183 23.95 -1.66 -24.53
C GLY A 183 24.78 -1.47 -23.25
N ILE A 184 25.92 -0.79 -23.33
CA ILE A 184 26.79 -0.50 -22.18
C ILE A 184 26.18 0.66 -21.41
N ASP A 185 25.79 0.40 -20.17
CA ASP A 185 25.12 1.39 -19.34
C ASP A 185 25.97 2.66 -19.10
N THR A 186 25.27 3.77 -18.90
CA THR A 186 25.85 5.11 -18.73
C THR A 186 26.81 5.19 -17.53
N VAL A 187 26.63 4.35 -16.49
CA VAL A 187 27.49 4.32 -15.30
C VAL A 187 28.86 3.75 -15.67
N LYS A 188 28.90 2.58 -16.32
CA LYS A 188 30.17 1.95 -16.77
C LYS A 188 30.93 2.82 -17.77
N GLN A 189 30.21 3.53 -18.64
CA GLN A 189 30.82 4.52 -19.54
C GLN A 189 31.46 5.69 -18.77
N VAL A 190 30.76 6.28 -17.79
CA VAL A 190 31.31 7.34 -16.92
C VAL A 190 32.53 6.85 -16.15
N GLU A 191 32.50 5.62 -15.63
CA GLU A 191 33.62 5.07 -14.86
C GLU A 191 34.85 4.78 -15.74
N ALA A 192 34.67 4.19 -16.92
CA ALA A 192 35.77 3.96 -17.87
C ALA A 192 36.40 5.29 -18.32
N PHE A 193 35.56 6.27 -18.63
CA PHE A 193 36.00 7.63 -18.97
C PHE A 193 36.70 8.32 -17.80
N ALA A 194 36.19 8.19 -16.57
CA ALA A 194 36.79 8.78 -15.37
C ALA A 194 38.15 8.14 -15.04
N MET A 195 38.29 6.82 -15.23
CA MET A 195 39.56 6.12 -15.05
C MET A 195 40.60 6.61 -16.07
N ALA A 196 40.23 6.70 -17.35
CA ALA A 196 41.10 7.26 -18.38
C ALA A 196 41.46 8.72 -18.08
N ARG A 197 40.49 9.55 -17.68
CA ARG A 197 40.69 10.95 -17.30
C ARG A 197 41.71 11.09 -16.15
N VAL A 198 41.60 10.25 -15.12
CA VAL A 198 42.54 10.22 -13.98
C VAL A 198 43.94 9.75 -14.41
N HIS A 199 44.02 8.67 -15.18
CA HIS A 199 45.31 8.12 -15.65
C HIS A 199 46.08 9.09 -16.56
N LEU A 200 45.35 9.90 -17.34
CA LEU A 200 45.91 10.90 -18.26
C LEU A 200 46.11 12.29 -17.59
N SER A 201 45.85 12.40 -16.27
CA SER A 201 45.92 13.66 -15.51
C SER A 201 45.10 14.82 -16.10
N VAL A 202 43.92 14.50 -16.65
CA VAL A 202 42.99 15.47 -17.23
C VAL A 202 42.09 16.04 -16.13
N GLU A 203 42.04 17.36 -15.98
CA GLU A 203 41.19 18.02 -14.98
C GLU A 203 39.69 17.72 -15.20
N LYS A 204 38.90 17.84 -14.13
CA LYS A 204 37.46 17.55 -14.19
C LYS A 204 36.74 18.75 -14.84
N ASP A 205 36.33 18.58 -16.09
CA ASP A 205 35.50 19.57 -16.79
C ASP A 205 34.03 19.42 -16.33
N GLU A 206 33.55 20.40 -15.56
CA GLU A 206 32.18 20.37 -15.01
C GLU A 206 31.09 20.60 -16.07
N ASN A 207 31.47 20.97 -17.30
CA ASN A 207 30.56 21.08 -18.44
C ASN A 207 30.59 19.84 -19.36
N PHE A 208 31.35 18.79 -19.03
CA PHE A 208 31.40 17.57 -19.81
C PHE A 208 30.04 16.83 -19.80
N ARG A 209 29.57 16.42 -20.98
CA ARG A 209 28.31 15.69 -21.15
C ARG A 209 28.57 14.40 -21.91
N LEU A 210 28.38 13.26 -21.24
CA LEU A 210 28.71 11.95 -21.79
C LEU A 210 27.97 11.65 -23.11
N ARG A 211 26.69 12.04 -23.21
CA ARG A 211 25.85 11.86 -24.42
C ARG A 211 26.45 12.49 -25.69
N ASP A 212 27.21 13.58 -25.55
CA ASP A 212 27.84 14.28 -26.67
C ASP A 212 29.13 13.55 -27.12
N HIS A 213 29.59 12.56 -26.33
CA HIS A 213 30.78 11.72 -26.52
C HIS A 213 30.46 10.21 -26.44
N ASN A 214 29.30 9.80 -26.94
CA ASN A 214 28.75 8.43 -26.89
C ASN A 214 29.50 7.34 -27.69
N THR A 215 30.64 7.63 -28.32
CA THR A 215 31.48 6.63 -29.00
C THR A 215 32.93 6.70 -28.53
N LEU A 216 33.66 5.60 -28.61
CA LEU A 216 35.06 5.51 -28.18
C LEU A 216 35.95 6.56 -28.86
N ASN A 217 35.83 6.76 -30.17
CA ASN A 217 36.57 7.81 -30.89
C ASN A 217 36.25 9.23 -30.39
N LYS A 218 34.99 9.52 -30.02
CA LYS A 218 34.60 10.82 -29.44
C LYS A 218 35.18 11.02 -28.03
N MET A 219 35.28 9.97 -27.22
CA MET A 219 35.92 10.00 -25.91
C MET A 219 37.44 10.17 -26.01
N VAL A 220 38.11 9.39 -26.87
CA VAL A 220 39.56 9.50 -27.14
C VAL A 220 39.93 10.91 -27.60
N LYS A 221 39.19 11.46 -28.56
CA LYS A 221 39.40 12.82 -29.09
C LYS A 221 39.23 13.90 -28.02
N TYR A 222 38.27 13.73 -27.10
CA TYR A 222 38.08 14.66 -25.99
C TYR A 222 39.24 14.59 -24.98
N LEU A 223 39.61 13.38 -24.52
CA LEU A 223 40.66 13.19 -23.51
C LEU A 223 42.04 13.61 -24.02
N THR A 224 42.39 13.26 -25.27
CA THR A 224 43.65 13.73 -25.90
C THR A 224 43.66 15.24 -26.11
N GLY A 225 42.51 15.85 -26.43
CA GLY A 225 42.38 17.31 -26.58
C GLY A 225 42.40 18.10 -25.26
N LYS A 226 42.32 17.42 -24.11
CA LYS A 226 42.28 18.02 -22.76
C LYS A 226 43.48 17.65 -21.88
N ALA A 227 44.37 16.77 -22.35
CA ALA A 227 45.61 16.43 -21.66
C ALA A 227 46.62 17.60 -21.73
N PRO A 228 47.43 17.84 -20.68
CA PRO A 228 48.35 18.98 -20.62
C PRO A 228 49.47 18.86 -21.66
N ALA A 229 49.49 19.80 -22.62
CA ALA A 229 50.50 19.85 -23.67
C ALA A 229 51.84 20.44 -23.19
N ALA A 230 52.95 19.91 -23.70
CA ALA A 230 54.25 20.54 -23.59
C ALA A 230 54.40 21.71 -24.60
N ALA A 231 55.00 22.82 -24.17
CA ALA A 231 55.42 23.94 -25.03
C ALA A 231 56.55 23.50 -26.00
N THR A 232 56.77 24.03 -27.22
CA THR A 232 56.29 25.26 -27.89
C THR A 232 56.56 25.26 -29.42
N ALA A 233 55.69 25.91 -30.22
CA ALA A 233 55.97 26.68 -31.48
C ALA A 233 56.58 26.01 -32.76
N PRO A 234 56.53 26.66 -33.96
CA PRO A 234 55.46 27.44 -34.62
C PRO A 234 55.12 26.95 -36.07
N ALA A 235 54.22 27.64 -36.78
CA ALA A 235 53.54 27.20 -38.03
C ALA A 235 54.33 27.35 -39.37
N PRO A 236 53.85 26.66 -40.43
CA PRO A 236 53.78 27.25 -41.78
C PRO A 236 52.38 27.12 -42.46
N VAL A 237 52.21 27.82 -43.60
CA VAL A 237 50.95 28.02 -44.36
C VAL A 237 51.00 27.29 -45.75
N PRO A 238 50.09 27.48 -46.75
CA PRO A 238 49.13 26.47 -47.23
C PRO A 238 49.34 25.96 -48.69
N VAL A 239 48.72 24.82 -49.09
CA VAL A 239 48.26 24.52 -50.47
C VAL A 239 47.14 23.42 -50.47
N PRO A 240 46.42 23.04 -51.57
CA PRO A 240 45.04 23.47 -51.78
C PRO A 240 43.97 22.34 -51.90
N VAL A 241 42.72 22.80 -52.15
CA VAL A 241 41.45 22.12 -52.46
C VAL A 241 41.54 21.00 -53.54
N PRO A 242 40.58 20.04 -53.57
CA PRO A 242 39.35 20.29 -54.35
C PRO A 242 38.04 19.97 -53.62
N ALA A 243 37.00 20.71 -53.97
CA ALA A 243 35.61 20.46 -53.58
C ALA A 243 34.81 19.95 -54.78
N VAL A 244 33.89 19.02 -54.57
CA VAL A 244 32.77 18.73 -55.50
C VAL A 244 31.50 18.45 -54.68
N GLU A 245 30.58 19.40 -54.78
CA GLU A 245 29.10 19.30 -54.77
C GLU A 245 28.37 18.40 -53.76
N VAL A 246 27.62 19.06 -52.88
CA VAL A 246 26.38 18.54 -52.28
C VAL A 246 25.19 19.09 -53.08
N ALA A 247 24.36 18.22 -53.64
CA ALA A 247 23.08 18.61 -54.23
C ALA A 247 22.02 18.86 -53.12
N PRO A 248 21.15 19.87 -53.25
CA PRO A 248 20.22 20.24 -52.17
C PRO A 248 18.87 19.51 -52.25
N GLY A 249 18.29 19.23 -51.08
CA GLY A 249 16.84 19.28 -50.90
C GLY A 249 16.14 18.02 -50.35
N ALA A 250 15.77 18.07 -49.07
CA ALA A 250 14.39 17.85 -48.62
C ALA A 250 14.25 18.26 -47.15
N SER A 251 13.51 19.33 -46.85
CA SER A 251 13.04 19.60 -45.49
C SER A 251 11.81 18.73 -45.21
N ALA A 252 11.90 17.83 -44.23
CA ALA A 252 10.69 17.27 -43.65
C ALA A 252 10.04 18.35 -42.76
N ALA A 253 8.92 18.90 -43.23
CA ALA A 253 8.04 19.67 -42.36
C ALA A 253 7.50 18.76 -41.25
N SER A 254 7.03 19.34 -40.14
CA SER A 254 6.38 18.63 -39.03
C SER A 254 5.03 18.04 -39.47
N THR A 255 5.04 16.99 -40.29
CA THR A 255 3.83 16.25 -40.70
C THR A 255 3.37 15.35 -39.56
N VAL A 256 2.06 15.13 -39.45
CA VAL A 256 1.49 14.26 -38.42
C VAL A 256 2.12 12.86 -38.49
N ASP A 257 2.28 12.31 -39.70
CA ASP A 257 2.91 11.00 -39.91
C ASP A 257 4.37 10.95 -39.40
N GLY A 258 5.15 12.03 -39.56
CA GLY A 258 6.51 12.11 -39.05
C GLY A 258 6.58 12.12 -37.51
N VAL A 259 5.65 12.83 -36.87
CA VAL A 259 5.54 12.85 -35.40
C VAL A 259 4.98 11.52 -34.86
N VAL A 260 4.09 10.87 -35.61
CA VAL A 260 3.61 9.51 -35.30
C VAL A 260 4.77 8.51 -35.28
N GLU A 261 5.64 8.47 -36.30
CA GLU A 261 6.76 7.53 -36.31
C GLU A 261 7.77 7.82 -35.18
N PHE A 262 8.02 9.10 -34.85
CA PHE A 262 8.83 9.47 -33.69
C PHE A 262 8.23 8.93 -32.38
N LEU A 263 6.94 9.16 -32.16
CA LEU A 263 6.23 8.68 -30.98
C LEU A 263 6.18 7.14 -30.92
N ARG A 264 6.03 6.45 -32.06
CA ARG A 264 6.09 4.98 -32.16
C ARG A 264 7.47 4.44 -31.77
N ALA A 265 8.55 5.05 -32.27
CA ALA A 265 9.91 4.64 -31.95
C ALA A 265 10.24 4.84 -30.46
N ALA A 266 9.90 6.01 -29.90
CA ALA A 266 10.09 6.29 -28.48
C ALA A 266 9.26 5.36 -27.58
N MET A 267 8.01 5.06 -27.97
CA MET A 267 7.15 4.11 -27.25
C MET A 267 7.66 2.66 -27.34
N ALA A 268 8.22 2.26 -28.48
CA ALA A 268 8.83 0.93 -28.67
C ALA A 268 10.02 0.74 -27.73
N ALA A 269 10.91 1.72 -27.68
CA ALA A 269 12.10 1.69 -26.82
C ALA A 269 11.76 1.57 -25.33
N LYS A 270 10.72 2.26 -24.85
CA LYS A 270 10.31 2.19 -23.42
C LYS A 270 9.49 0.96 -23.06
N THR A 271 8.63 0.47 -23.95
CA THR A 271 7.66 -0.61 -23.63
C THR A 271 8.12 -2.01 -24.05
N GLY A 272 9.14 -2.11 -24.91
CA GLY A 272 9.53 -3.37 -25.55
C GLY A 272 8.54 -3.88 -26.59
N TYR A 273 7.46 -3.15 -26.89
CA TYR A 273 6.60 -3.45 -28.02
C TYR A 273 7.34 -3.15 -29.33
N THR A 274 7.17 -4.01 -30.33
CA THR A 274 7.70 -3.75 -31.67
C THR A 274 6.80 -2.80 -32.46
N LEU A 275 7.38 -2.11 -33.45
CA LEU A 275 6.71 -1.04 -34.19
C LEU A 275 5.41 -1.49 -34.87
N ASP A 276 5.33 -2.74 -35.34
CA ASP A 276 4.14 -3.38 -35.92
C ASP A 276 2.95 -3.47 -34.94
N ILE A 277 3.24 -3.58 -33.64
CA ILE A 277 2.25 -3.63 -32.57
C ILE A 277 1.74 -2.23 -32.21
N LEU A 278 2.63 -1.23 -32.22
CA LEU A 278 2.34 0.15 -31.87
C LEU A 278 1.68 0.90 -33.05
N GLN A 279 0.42 0.58 -33.34
CA GLN A 279 -0.31 1.24 -34.42
C GLN A 279 -0.79 2.66 -34.00
N PRO A 280 -0.78 3.65 -34.91
CA PRO A 280 -1.02 5.06 -34.54
C PRO A 280 -2.37 5.33 -33.85
N LYS A 281 -3.41 4.59 -34.23
CA LYS A 281 -4.80 4.85 -33.84
C LYS A 281 -5.30 4.03 -32.64
N LEU A 282 -4.50 3.11 -32.10
CA LEU A 282 -4.87 2.32 -30.93
C LEU A 282 -4.79 3.15 -29.65
N ASP A 283 -5.67 2.85 -28.70
CA ASP A 283 -5.66 3.43 -27.37
C ASP A 283 -4.47 2.91 -26.56
N LEU A 284 -3.63 3.82 -26.08
CA LEU A 284 -2.42 3.50 -25.35
C LEU A 284 -2.71 2.75 -24.03
N GLU A 285 -3.81 3.07 -23.34
CA GLU A 285 -4.17 2.45 -22.07
C GLU A 285 -5.11 1.25 -22.27
N VAL A 286 -6.16 1.42 -23.07
CA VAL A 286 -7.23 0.42 -23.25
C VAL A 286 -6.82 -0.71 -24.19
N ASP A 287 -6.15 -0.40 -25.31
CA ASP A 287 -5.78 -1.39 -26.32
C ASP A 287 -4.36 -1.92 -26.11
N LEU A 288 -3.41 -1.04 -25.77
CA LEU A 288 -1.99 -1.36 -25.63
C LEU A 288 -1.55 -1.63 -24.19
N GLY A 289 -2.31 -1.20 -23.17
CA GLY A 289 -2.02 -1.47 -21.76
C GLY A 289 -0.78 -0.75 -21.24
N ILE A 290 -0.43 0.36 -21.88
CA ILE A 290 0.67 1.26 -21.53
C ILE A 290 0.14 2.24 -20.50
N ASP A 291 0.79 2.30 -19.35
CA ASP A 291 0.40 3.14 -18.23
C ASP A 291 0.56 4.65 -18.54
N THR A 292 -0.13 5.49 -17.78
CA THR A 292 -0.14 6.93 -17.99
C THR A 292 1.23 7.59 -17.77
N VAL A 293 2.14 7.02 -16.97
CA VAL A 293 3.49 7.57 -16.73
C VAL A 293 4.32 7.42 -18.00
N THR A 294 4.40 6.20 -18.55
CA THR A 294 5.08 5.92 -19.82
C THR A 294 4.53 6.79 -20.96
N GLN A 295 3.21 7.01 -21.01
CA GLN A 295 2.57 7.91 -21.97
C GLN A 295 3.02 9.37 -21.80
N VAL A 296 3.05 9.90 -20.57
CA VAL A 296 3.51 11.27 -20.26
C VAL A 296 4.96 11.46 -20.64
N GLU A 297 5.85 10.51 -20.34
CA GLU A 297 7.28 10.60 -20.63
C GLU A 297 7.56 10.69 -22.13
N VAL A 298 6.99 9.78 -22.93
CA VAL A 298 7.17 9.76 -24.39
C VAL A 298 6.60 11.04 -25.02
N PHE A 299 5.44 11.50 -24.54
CA PHE A 299 4.82 12.74 -25.01
C PHE A 299 5.63 13.99 -24.62
N ALA A 300 6.16 14.06 -23.40
CA ALA A 300 6.99 15.19 -22.94
C ALA A 300 8.29 15.30 -23.75
N HIS A 301 8.90 14.15 -24.09
CA HIS A 301 10.04 14.09 -24.99
C HIS A 301 9.68 14.63 -26.39
N ALA A 302 8.61 14.11 -27.01
CA ALA A 302 8.15 14.58 -28.33
C ALA A 302 7.75 16.06 -28.36
N ARG A 303 7.09 16.57 -27.30
CA ARG A 303 6.75 17.99 -27.13
C ARG A 303 7.99 18.88 -27.18
N THR A 304 9.04 18.45 -26.50
CA THR A 304 10.33 19.16 -26.46
C THR A 304 11.00 19.14 -27.83
N THR A 305 11.07 17.97 -28.47
CA THR A 305 11.67 17.79 -29.80
C THR A 305 10.97 18.59 -30.89
N HIS A 306 9.64 18.72 -30.84
CA HIS A 306 8.86 19.48 -31.82
C HIS A 306 8.62 20.96 -31.46
N GLY A 307 9.26 21.48 -30.41
CA GLY A 307 9.22 22.90 -30.05
C GLY A 307 7.83 23.40 -29.62
N VAL A 308 6.99 22.52 -29.07
CA VAL A 308 5.61 22.83 -28.71
C VAL A 308 5.53 23.39 -27.29
N ALA A 309 4.97 24.61 -27.16
CA ALA A 309 4.79 25.27 -25.88
C ALA A 309 3.94 24.42 -24.90
N ARG A 310 4.17 24.61 -23.60
CA ARG A 310 3.39 23.97 -22.53
C ARG A 310 1.95 24.49 -22.56
N ASP A 311 0.98 23.63 -22.27
CA ASP A 311 -0.45 23.96 -22.21
C ASP A 311 -1.05 23.34 -20.94
N ASP A 312 -1.37 24.18 -19.97
CA ASP A 312 -1.82 23.75 -18.64
C ASP A 312 -3.22 23.09 -18.66
N LYS A 313 -3.91 23.14 -19.81
CA LYS A 313 -5.19 22.46 -20.05
C LYS A 313 -5.02 21.11 -20.76
N PHE A 314 -3.80 20.74 -21.17
CA PHE A 314 -3.52 19.42 -21.73
C PHE A 314 -3.83 18.31 -20.71
N ARG A 315 -4.47 17.22 -21.16
CA ARG A 315 -4.76 16.04 -20.34
C ARG A 315 -4.55 14.80 -21.21
N VAL A 316 -3.61 13.92 -20.85
CA VAL A 316 -3.24 12.73 -21.62
C VAL A 316 -4.45 11.86 -21.98
N ARG A 317 -5.41 11.72 -21.06
CA ARG A 317 -6.68 10.99 -21.30
C ARG A 317 -7.49 11.47 -22.52
N HIS A 318 -7.34 12.73 -22.95
CA HIS A 318 -8.01 13.26 -24.16
C HIS A 318 -7.20 12.97 -25.45
N TYR A 319 -5.91 12.62 -25.31
CA TYR A 319 -4.95 12.33 -26.38
C TYR A 319 -4.43 10.88 -26.24
N ASN A 320 -5.34 9.96 -25.97
CA ASN A 320 -5.11 8.54 -25.68
C ASN A 320 -4.54 7.69 -26.84
N THR A 321 -4.13 8.27 -27.96
CA THR A 321 -3.52 7.53 -29.10
C THR A 321 -2.32 8.29 -29.65
N LEU A 322 -1.34 7.57 -30.22
CA LEU A 322 -0.14 8.18 -30.82
C LEU A 322 -0.51 9.17 -31.93
N GLN A 323 -1.56 8.87 -32.71
CA GLN A 323 -2.15 9.75 -33.71
C GLN A 323 -2.65 11.07 -33.10
N LYS A 324 -3.45 11.02 -32.03
CA LYS A 324 -3.96 12.22 -31.36
C LYS A 324 -2.85 13.06 -30.73
N MET A 325 -1.84 12.40 -30.16
CA MET A 325 -0.64 13.05 -29.65
C MET A 325 0.13 13.77 -30.78
N ALA A 326 0.33 13.13 -31.92
CA ALA A 326 0.98 13.73 -33.08
C ALA A 326 0.18 14.91 -33.67
N GLU A 327 -1.14 14.75 -33.83
CA GLU A 327 -2.04 15.82 -34.28
C GLU A 327 -2.00 17.04 -33.34
N TYR A 328 -1.99 16.82 -32.03
CA TYR A 328 -1.83 17.87 -31.03
C TYR A 328 -0.51 18.62 -31.18
N LEU A 329 0.60 17.90 -31.34
CA LEU A 329 1.94 18.47 -31.46
C LEU A 329 2.08 19.27 -32.76
N VAL A 330 1.64 18.72 -33.88
CA VAL A 330 1.68 19.43 -35.18
C VAL A 330 0.78 20.66 -35.18
N ALA A 331 -0.42 20.60 -34.60
CA ALA A 331 -1.33 21.74 -34.52
C ALA A 331 -0.83 22.92 -33.66
N ARG A 332 0.22 22.71 -32.86
CA ARG A 332 0.82 23.73 -31.97
C ARG A 332 2.30 24.02 -32.26
N ALA A 333 2.88 23.39 -33.29
CA ALA A 333 4.25 23.69 -33.72
C ALA A 333 4.31 25.07 -34.43
N PRO A 334 5.30 25.93 -34.12
CA PRO A 334 5.40 27.25 -34.74
C PRO A 334 5.77 27.16 -36.22
N ALA A 335 4.96 27.77 -37.10
CA ALA A 335 5.29 27.92 -38.51
C ALA A 335 6.46 28.90 -38.70
N GLN A 336 7.58 28.43 -39.24
CA GLN A 336 8.76 29.28 -39.50
C GLN A 336 8.51 30.23 -40.67
N VAL A 337 8.76 31.52 -40.45
CA VAL A 337 8.80 32.57 -41.48
C VAL A 337 10.20 33.19 -41.50
N ALA A 338 10.75 33.44 -42.70
CA ALA A 338 12.15 33.77 -42.91
C ALA A 338 12.44 35.28 -43.12
N ASN A 339 13.72 35.66 -42.95
CA ASN A 339 14.37 36.96 -43.24
C ASN A 339 14.03 38.11 -42.25
N GLY A 340 14.91 39.06 -41.92
CA GLY A 340 16.32 39.31 -42.28
C GLY A 340 16.85 40.61 -41.59
N VAL A 341 18.18 40.82 -41.50
CA VAL A 341 18.82 41.88 -40.66
C VAL A 341 19.32 43.09 -41.48
N PRO A 342 19.21 44.33 -40.95
CA PRO A 342 20.24 45.38 -41.12
C PRO A 342 20.69 46.08 -39.79
N PRO A 343 21.77 46.91 -39.75
CA PRO A 343 22.68 46.96 -38.58
C PRO A 343 22.93 48.30 -37.83
N VAL A 344 23.35 48.15 -36.56
CA VAL A 344 24.34 48.91 -35.73
C VAL A 344 24.31 50.47 -35.63
N ALA A 345 24.17 50.98 -34.39
CA ALA A 345 24.97 52.08 -33.81
C ALA A 345 24.88 52.08 -32.26
N ALA A 346 25.96 52.48 -31.56
CA ALA A 346 26.05 52.55 -30.09
C ALA A 346 25.82 53.99 -29.54
N PRO A 347 25.52 54.15 -28.23
CA PRO A 347 26.55 54.74 -27.35
C PRO A 347 26.61 54.13 -25.92
N ALA A 348 27.65 54.52 -25.17
CA ALA A 348 27.91 54.16 -23.77
C ALA A 348 27.53 55.32 -22.79
N PRO A 349 27.95 55.33 -21.50
CA PRO A 349 27.40 54.52 -20.41
C PRO A 349 26.96 55.36 -19.17
N VAL A 350 25.98 54.90 -18.38
CA VAL A 350 25.63 55.45 -17.04
C VAL A 350 24.95 54.37 -16.16
N PRO A 351 24.82 54.54 -14.82
CA PRO A 351 25.80 54.16 -13.81
C PRO A 351 25.35 52.95 -12.95
N ALA A 352 26.25 52.44 -12.10
CA ALA A 352 25.91 51.44 -11.09
C ALA A 352 25.18 52.05 -9.87
N PRO A 353 24.10 51.41 -9.36
CA PRO A 353 23.63 51.58 -8.00
C PRO A 353 24.16 50.50 -7.04
N ALA A 354 24.01 50.79 -5.74
CA ALA A 354 24.62 50.15 -4.56
C ALA A 354 24.21 48.67 -4.31
N PRO A 355 24.96 47.91 -3.46
CA PRO A 355 24.82 46.46 -3.36
C PRO A 355 23.57 46.02 -2.58
N VAL A 356 22.96 44.93 -3.04
CA VAL A 356 21.97 44.17 -2.26
C VAL A 356 22.69 43.04 -1.54
N VAL A 357 22.39 42.89 -0.24
CA VAL A 357 23.07 41.96 0.67
C VAL A 357 22.76 40.50 0.32
N GLU A 358 23.80 39.69 0.30
CA GLU A 358 23.75 38.25 0.05
C GLU A 358 23.00 37.52 1.18
N THR A 359 21.86 36.89 0.85
CA THR A 359 21.13 35.97 1.76
C THR A 359 21.12 34.53 1.20
N ALA A 360 22.09 34.22 0.34
CA ALA A 360 22.05 33.09 -0.59
C ALA A 360 22.25 31.66 -0.03
N PRO A 361 22.99 31.37 1.06
CA PRO A 361 23.29 29.97 1.41
C PRO A 361 22.03 29.21 1.85
N VAL A 362 21.22 29.81 2.72
CA VAL A 362 20.05 29.17 3.35
C VAL A 362 19.01 28.73 2.33
N ALA A 363 18.56 29.63 1.44
CA ALA A 363 17.53 29.27 0.46
C ALA A 363 18.00 28.16 -0.49
N THR A 364 19.30 28.14 -0.82
CA THR A 364 19.92 27.13 -1.68
C THR A 364 19.94 25.76 -1.00
N ASP A 365 20.20 25.70 0.31
CA ASP A 365 20.25 24.42 1.04
C ASP A 365 18.84 23.89 1.36
N VAL A 366 17.87 24.76 1.65
CA VAL A 366 16.45 24.37 1.71
C VAL A 366 15.95 23.88 0.36
N MET A 367 16.41 24.49 -0.74
CA MET A 367 16.07 24.05 -2.10
C MET A 367 16.64 22.66 -2.38
N LYS A 368 17.93 22.41 -2.11
CA LYS A 368 18.55 21.08 -2.24
C LYS A 368 17.85 20.03 -1.37
N LEU A 369 17.43 20.39 -0.17
CA LEU A 369 16.75 19.47 0.74
C LEU A 369 15.35 19.10 0.22
N LEU A 370 14.56 20.07 -0.25
CA LEU A 370 13.25 19.79 -0.86
C LEU A 370 13.39 18.99 -2.17
N VAL A 371 14.36 19.32 -3.02
CA VAL A 371 14.66 18.55 -4.25
C VAL A 371 15.07 17.12 -3.88
N GLY A 372 16.03 16.93 -2.97
CA GLY A 372 16.44 15.61 -2.51
C GLY A 372 15.29 14.78 -1.91
N ALA A 373 14.46 15.40 -1.07
CA ALA A 373 13.28 14.78 -0.47
C ALA A 373 12.23 14.34 -1.51
N LEU A 374 12.15 15.05 -2.64
CA LEU A 374 11.28 14.69 -3.76
C LEU A 374 11.94 13.62 -4.64
N VAL A 375 13.23 13.75 -5.01
CA VAL A 375 14.00 12.71 -5.74
C VAL A 375 13.83 11.35 -5.06
N GLU A 376 14.11 11.30 -3.74
CA GLU A 376 14.07 10.08 -2.93
C GLU A 376 12.66 9.44 -2.85
N ARG A 377 11.60 10.26 -2.88
CA ARG A 377 10.21 9.80 -2.68
C ARG A 377 9.39 9.62 -3.95
N THR A 378 9.80 10.25 -5.04
CA THR A 378 9.06 10.26 -6.32
C THR A 378 9.85 9.59 -7.44
N GLY A 379 11.16 9.41 -7.29
CA GLY A 379 12.03 8.85 -8.32
C GLY A 379 12.40 9.82 -9.44
N TYR A 380 11.98 11.09 -9.36
CA TYR A 380 12.32 12.11 -10.36
C TYR A 380 13.84 12.40 -10.31
N PRO A 381 14.54 12.47 -11.45
CA PRO A 381 15.89 13.04 -11.52
C PRO A 381 15.90 14.46 -10.98
N ALA A 382 16.98 14.86 -10.30
CA ALA A 382 17.07 16.20 -9.69
C ALA A 382 16.94 17.33 -10.74
N GLU A 383 17.44 17.10 -11.97
CA GLU A 383 17.28 18.03 -13.09
C GLU A 383 15.84 18.19 -13.62
N MET A 384 14.90 17.30 -13.27
CA MET A 384 13.48 17.44 -13.64
C MET A 384 12.65 18.23 -12.61
N LEU A 385 13.21 18.51 -11.44
CA LEU A 385 12.54 19.22 -10.35
C LEU A 385 12.91 20.71 -10.34
N GLU A 386 12.59 21.40 -11.43
CA GLU A 386 12.85 22.84 -11.56
C GLU A 386 12.05 23.65 -10.51
N ALA A 387 12.67 24.70 -9.97
CA ALA A 387 12.17 25.40 -8.78
C ALA A 387 10.81 26.12 -8.98
N ASP A 388 10.44 26.47 -10.21
CA ASP A 388 9.20 27.21 -10.50
C ASP A 388 8.07 26.34 -11.08
N LEU A 389 8.27 25.04 -11.27
CA LEU A 389 7.23 24.12 -11.74
C LEU A 389 6.18 23.83 -10.67
N ASP A 390 4.91 23.66 -11.09
CA ASP A 390 3.84 23.18 -10.22
C ASP A 390 4.05 21.68 -9.92
N LEU A 391 4.30 21.35 -8.65
CA LEU A 391 4.57 19.98 -8.25
C LEU A 391 3.40 19.04 -8.58
N GLU A 392 2.15 19.51 -8.55
CA GLU A 392 0.96 18.70 -8.86
C GLU A 392 0.59 18.79 -10.35
N ALA A 393 0.39 20.01 -10.85
CA ALA A 393 -0.14 20.22 -12.20
C ALA A 393 0.90 20.02 -13.30
N ASP A 394 2.19 20.27 -13.00
CA ASP A 394 3.26 20.22 -13.98
C ASP A 394 4.14 18.98 -13.91
N LEU A 395 4.31 18.44 -12.71
CA LEU A 395 5.15 17.26 -12.44
C LEU A 395 4.34 16.04 -12.03
N GLY A 396 3.03 16.15 -11.75
CA GLY A 396 2.19 15.00 -11.38
C GLY A 396 2.57 14.36 -10.03
N ILE A 397 3.35 15.05 -9.20
CA ILE A 397 3.75 14.58 -7.88
C ILE A 397 2.55 14.71 -6.97
N ASP A 398 2.03 13.57 -6.49
CA ASP A 398 0.88 13.51 -5.60
C ASP A 398 1.02 14.46 -4.40
N THR A 399 -0.07 15.14 -4.06
CA THR A 399 -0.17 16.11 -2.96
C THR A 399 0.34 15.51 -1.64
N VAL A 400 0.20 14.18 -1.44
CA VAL A 400 0.79 13.47 -0.29
C VAL A 400 2.32 13.54 -0.29
N LYS A 401 2.98 13.25 -1.42
CA LYS A 401 4.45 13.29 -1.54
C LYS A 401 5.01 14.69 -1.39
N GLN A 402 4.28 15.70 -1.88
CA GLN A 402 4.59 17.10 -1.63
C GLN A 402 4.50 17.47 -0.14
N VAL A 403 3.42 17.07 0.55
CA VAL A 403 3.26 17.31 2.00
C VAL A 403 4.32 16.57 2.80
N GLU A 404 4.68 15.34 2.43
CA GLU A 404 5.75 14.58 3.07
C GLU A 404 7.13 15.27 2.90
N ALA A 405 7.49 15.68 1.68
CA ALA A 405 8.74 16.39 1.40
C ALA A 405 8.80 17.74 2.12
N PHE A 406 7.72 18.50 2.08
CA PHE A 406 7.57 19.76 2.79
C PHE A 406 7.62 19.58 4.32
N ALA A 407 6.96 18.57 4.88
CA ALA A 407 6.99 18.27 6.31
C ALA A 407 8.39 17.82 6.77
N MET A 408 9.12 17.05 5.94
CA MET A 408 10.51 16.69 6.21
C MET A 408 11.42 17.91 6.24
N ALA A 409 11.30 18.81 5.25
CA ALA A 409 12.01 20.08 5.24
C ALA A 409 11.63 20.97 6.43
N ARG A 410 10.35 21.01 6.80
CA ARG A 410 9.84 21.76 7.97
C ARG A 410 10.44 21.25 9.28
N VAL A 411 10.51 19.93 9.47
CA VAL A 411 11.12 19.28 10.64
C VAL A 411 12.63 19.53 10.67
N HIS A 412 13.32 19.38 9.53
CA HIS A 412 14.77 19.59 9.45
C HIS A 412 15.17 21.05 9.72
N LEU A 413 14.32 22.01 9.38
CA LEU A 413 14.51 23.45 9.63
C LEU A 413 13.91 23.94 10.95
N ASN A 414 13.37 23.03 11.78
CA ASN A 414 12.69 23.32 13.04
C ASN A 414 11.61 24.43 12.93
N VAL A 415 10.85 24.42 11.84
CA VAL A 415 9.75 25.36 11.57
C VAL A 415 8.48 24.86 12.26
N GLU A 416 7.84 25.71 13.06
CA GLU A 416 6.60 25.35 13.75
C GLU A 416 5.45 25.05 12.77
N LYS A 417 4.48 24.21 13.20
CA LYS A 417 3.31 23.85 12.41
C LYS A 417 2.32 25.03 12.36
N ASP A 418 2.35 25.78 11.26
CA ASP A 418 1.32 26.76 10.92
C ASP A 418 0.01 26.05 10.51
N GLU A 419 -1.06 26.25 11.28
CA GLU A 419 -2.35 25.62 11.03
C GLU A 419 -3.15 26.26 9.87
N ASN A 420 -2.70 27.43 9.39
CA ASN A 420 -3.29 28.11 8.23
C ASN A 420 -2.53 27.84 6.92
N PHE A 421 -1.46 27.05 6.94
CA PHE A 421 -0.69 26.72 5.74
C PHE A 421 -1.52 25.93 4.72
N ARG A 422 -1.54 26.41 3.47
CA ARG A 422 -2.25 25.78 2.35
C ARG A 422 -1.27 25.44 1.24
N LEU A 423 -1.10 24.14 0.98
CA LEU A 423 -0.15 23.65 -0.03
C LEU A 423 -0.43 24.23 -1.44
N ARG A 424 -1.71 24.44 -1.78
CA ARG A 424 -2.12 25.03 -3.07
C ARG A 424 -1.55 26.44 -3.31
N ASP A 425 -1.34 27.21 -2.25
CA ASP A 425 -0.75 28.56 -2.33
C ASP A 425 0.80 28.48 -2.43
N HIS A 426 1.37 27.31 -2.15
CA HIS A 426 2.79 26.97 -2.18
C HIS A 426 3.09 25.77 -3.09
N ASN A 427 2.40 25.69 -4.23
CA ASN A 427 2.45 24.59 -5.21
C ASN A 427 3.77 24.44 -6.00
N THR A 428 4.73 25.36 -5.84
CA THR A 428 6.05 25.28 -6.49
C THR A 428 7.16 25.23 -5.46
N LEU A 429 8.28 24.62 -5.86
CA LEU A 429 9.48 24.46 -5.04
C LEU A 429 10.00 25.79 -4.47
N ASN A 430 10.08 26.85 -5.28
CA ASN A 430 10.44 28.20 -4.85
C ASN A 430 9.44 28.78 -3.84
N LYS A 431 8.13 28.54 -3.99
CA LYS A 431 7.12 29.00 -3.01
C LYS A 431 7.21 28.23 -1.69
N MET A 432 7.59 26.96 -1.71
CA MET A 432 7.88 26.15 -0.52
C MET A 432 9.14 26.64 0.19
N VAL A 433 10.26 26.80 -0.55
CA VAL A 433 11.52 27.36 -0.01
C VAL A 433 11.27 28.71 0.65
N LYS A 434 10.61 29.64 -0.07
CA LYS A 434 10.29 30.99 0.43
C LYS A 434 9.44 30.97 1.70
N TYR A 435 8.51 30.03 1.82
CA TYR A 435 7.70 29.87 3.03
C TYR A 435 8.52 29.33 4.21
N LEU A 436 9.26 28.23 4.01
CA LEU A 436 10.04 27.58 5.06
C LEU A 436 11.17 28.49 5.59
N THR A 437 11.91 29.13 4.68
CA THR A 437 12.94 30.12 5.03
C THR A 437 12.38 31.35 5.73
N GLY A 438 11.16 31.77 5.41
CA GLY A 438 10.47 32.88 6.09
C GLY A 438 9.89 32.54 7.47
N LYS A 439 9.92 31.26 7.88
CA LYS A 439 9.37 30.76 9.16
C LYS A 439 10.38 30.02 10.03
N ALA A 440 11.60 29.76 9.55
CA ALA A 440 12.63 29.04 10.28
C ALA A 440 13.27 29.91 11.38
N PRO A 441 13.47 29.39 12.60
CA PRO A 441 14.23 30.09 13.64
C PRO A 441 15.70 30.23 13.20
N ALA A 442 16.29 31.39 13.44
CA ALA A 442 17.62 31.75 12.92
C ALA A 442 18.76 30.78 13.31
N ALA A 443 18.59 29.99 14.36
CA ALA A 443 19.56 28.98 14.80
C ALA A 443 19.56 27.68 13.96
N ALA A 444 18.47 27.34 13.26
CA ALA A 444 18.36 26.11 12.46
C ALA A 444 19.11 26.19 11.11
N LEU A 445 19.69 27.35 10.80
CA LEU A 445 20.19 27.70 9.48
C LEU A 445 21.73 27.65 9.38
N SER A 446 22.42 26.96 10.30
CA SER A 446 23.88 27.14 10.48
C SER A 446 24.67 25.96 11.10
N ALA A 447 24.32 24.68 10.85
CA ALA A 447 25.11 23.54 11.37
C ALA A 447 25.15 22.32 10.42
N PRO A 448 26.36 21.84 10.01
CA PRO A 448 26.56 20.55 9.35
C PRO A 448 26.95 19.43 10.34
N ALA A 449 26.57 18.19 10.03
CA ALA A 449 26.82 17.00 10.87
C ALA A 449 28.10 16.23 10.48
N THR A 450 28.61 15.38 11.38
CA THR A 450 29.74 14.46 11.11
C THR A 450 29.52 13.12 11.83
N PRO A 451 29.72 11.96 11.17
CA PRO A 451 29.65 10.64 11.81
C PRO A 451 31.00 10.18 12.39
N ALA A 452 30.97 9.32 13.42
CA ALA A 452 32.15 8.78 14.10
C ALA A 452 32.41 7.28 13.78
N PRO A 453 33.68 6.82 13.65
CA PRO A 453 34.01 5.41 13.39
C PRO A 453 34.85 4.73 14.51
N VAL A 454 35.46 3.57 14.15
CA VAL A 454 36.61 2.85 14.77
C VAL A 454 36.31 1.66 15.71
N ALA A 455 36.68 0.43 15.28
CA ALA A 455 37.77 -0.39 15.88
C ALA A 455 37.74 -1.90 15.49
N LEU A 456 38.86 -2.46 15.01
CA LEU A 456 39.13 -3.91 14.86
C LEU A 456 40.64 -4.21 14.81
N VAL A 457 41.17 -5.13 15.63
CA VAL A 457 42.58 -5.63 15.63
C VAL A 457 42.65 -7.06 16.28
N PRO A 458 43.77 -7.86 16.26
CA PRO A 458 44.12 -8.86 15.23
C PRO A 458 44.32 -10.33 15.76
N ALA A 459 45.13 -11.17 15.08
CA ALA A 459 45.22 -12.66 15.19
C ALA A 459 46.55 -13.20 15.86
N ARG A 460 46.98 -14.50 15.89
CA ARG A 460 46.71 -15.65 15.00
C ARG A 460 46.74 -17.14 15.54
N PRO A 461 47.87 -17.88 15.77
CA PRO A 461 47.99 -19.23 15.18
C PRO A 461 48.39 -20.48 16.05
N MET A 462 47.79 -21.65 15.70
CA MET A 462 48.39 -23.02 15.57
C MET A 462 48.92 -23.83 16.81
N PRO A 463 49.18 -25.17 16.69
CA PRO A 463 48.40 -26.26 16.03
C PRO A 463 48.36 -27.60 16.84
N ARG A 464 47.62 -28.64 16.37
CA ARG A 464 48.03 -30.08 16.45
C ARG A 464 47.10 -31.04 15.68
N GLU A 465 47.69 -32.12 15.16
CA GLU A 465 47.10 -33.10 14.24
C GLU A 465 46.47 -34.32 14.94
N VAL A 466 45.45 -34.94 14.33
CA VAL A 466 45.28 -36.41 14.29
C VAL A 466 44.64 -36.80 12.95
N THR A 467 45.22 -37.80 12.27
CA THR A 467 44.80 -38.34 10.98
C THR A 467 43.78 -39.48 11.11
N THR A 468 42.69 -39.46 10.33
CA THR A 468 41.99 -40.69 9.90
C THR A 468 41.32 -40.51 8.54
N VAL A 469 41.26 -41.59 7.77
CA VAL A 469 40.85 -41.59 6.36
C VAL A 469 39.32 -41.61 6.24
N SER A 470 38.77 -40.63 5.52
CA SER A 470 37.38 -40.62 5.02
C SER A 470 37.40 -40.33 3.51
N SER A 471 36.28 -40.52 2.81
CA SER A 471 36.13 -40.11 1.42
C SER A 471 36.25 -38.58 1.31
N SER A 472 37.46 -38.10 1.04
CA SER A 472 37.81 -36.69 0.99
C SER A 472 37.47 -36.12 -0.37
N PHE A 473 36.55 -35.16 -0.42
CA PHE A 473 36.48 -34.24 -1.55
C PHE A 473 37.75 -33.39 -1.55
N SER A 474 38.39 -33.20 -2.70
CA SER A 474 39.62 -32.42 -2.76
C SER A 474 39.32 -30.92 -2.64
N ALA A 475 40.32 -30.13 -2.20
CA ALA A 475 40.19 -28.67 -2.22
C ALA A 475 39.93 -28.14 -3.65
N GLU A 476 40.46 -28.83 -4.65
CA GLU A 476 40.25 -28.54 -6.08
C GLU A 476 38.79 -28.80 -6.49
N GLU A 477 38.14 -29.89 -6.05
CA GLU A 477 36.72 -30.16 -6.35
C GLU A 477 35.79 -29.11 -5.73
N VAL A 478 36.05 -28.72 -4.48
CA VAL A 478 35.29 -27.67 -3.79
C VAL A 478 35.49 -26.32 -4.47
N GLN A 479 36.73 -26.02 -4.84
CA GLN A 479 37.10 -24.80 -5.56
C GLN A 479 36.48 -24.75 -6.95
N SER A 480 36.55 -25.82 -7.75
CA SER A 480 35.89 -25.90 -9.07
C SER A 480 34.39 -25.68 -8.97
N TYR A 481 33.73 -26.20 -7.92
CA TYR A 481 32.31 -25.91 -7.70
C TYR A 481 32.06 -24.44 -7.32
N LEU A 482 32.88 -23.86 -6.43
CA LEU A 482 32.80 -22.43 -6.11
C LEU A 482 33.04 -21.55 -7.35
N VAL A 483 34.00 -21.91 -8.22
CA VAL A 483 34.22 -21.26 -9.53
C VAL A 483 32.95 -21.34 -10.39
N THR A 484 32.32 -22.52 -10.51
CA THR A 484 31.07 -22.67 -11.29
C THR A 484 29.93 -21.83 -10.72
N VAL A 485 29.78 -21.79 -9.40
CA VAL A 485 28.70 -21.02 -8.74
C VAL A 485 28.94 -19.51 -8.84
N LEU A 486 30.19 -19.05 -8.70
CA LEU A 486 30.54 -17.65 -8.92
C LEU A 486 30.38 -17.27 -10.39
N GLN A 487 30.87 -18.07 -11.34
CA GLN A 487 30.64 -17.88 -12.78
C GLN A 487 29.14 -17.72 -13.09
N ALA A 488 28.28 -18.60 -12.54
CA ALA A 488 26.85 -18.55 -12.77
C ALA A 488 26.14 -17.32 -12.14
N LYS A 489 26.79 -16.64 -11.18
CA LYS A 489 26.25 -15.47 -10.47
C LYS A 489 26.84 -14.14 -10.93
N THR A 490 28.12 -14.09 -11.27
CA THR A 490 28.85 -12.88 -11.67
C THR A 490 29.14 -12.80 -13.17
N GLY A 491 29.03 -13.92 -13.89
CA GLY A 491 29.41 -14.01 -15.31
C GLY A 491 30.92 -14.14 -15.58
N TYR A 492 31.78 -14.20 -14.55
CA TYR A 492 33.24 -14.31 -14.78
C TYR A 492 33.63 -15.57 -15.55
N ASN A 493 34.55 -15.43 -16.51
CA ASN A 493 35.17 -16.56 -17.18
C ASN A 493 36.04 -17.36 -16.17
N ILE A 494 36.00 -18.70 -16.26
CA ILE A 494 36.67 -19.66 -15.36
C ILE A 494 38.16 -19.34 -15.21
N GLU A 495 38.82 -18.88 -16.28
CA GLU A 495 40.26 -18.58 -16.31
C GLU A 495 40.63 -17.32 -15.49
N LEU A 496 39.68 -16.44 -15.18
CA LEU A 496 39.91 -15.22 -14.39
C LEU A 496 39.72 -15.47 -12.88
N ILE A 497 38.91 -16.47 -12.48
CA ILE A 497 38.62 -16.74 -11.06
C ILE A 497 39.73 -17.60 -10.43
N HIS A 498 40.91 -17.03 -10.25
CA HIS A 498 42.08 -17.75 -9.73
C HIS A 498 42.00 -17.98 -8.20
N PRO A 499 42.34 -19.18 -7.68
CA PRO A 499 42.20 -19.56 -6.26
C PRO A 499 42.74 -18.55 -5.23
N ASN A 500 43.87 -17.91 -5.56
CA ASN A 500 44.64 -17.12 -4.61
C ASN A 500 44.26 -15.63 -4.58
N LEU A 501 43.42 -15.18 -5.52
CA LEU A 501 42.99 -13.79 -5.62
C LEU A 501 41.91 -13.47 -4.57
N ASP A 502 41.96 -12.24 -4.06
CA ASP A 502 40.95 -11.69 -3.17
C ASP A 502 39.65 -11.46 -3.94
N LEU A 503 38.58 -12.10 -3.49
CA LEU A 503 37.27 -12.05 -4.14
C LEU A 503 36.69 -10.63 -4.11
N GLU A 504 36.96 -9.83 -3.08
CA GLU A 504 36.47 -8.45 -2.96
C GLU A 504 37.46 -7.44 -3.55
N VAL A 505 38.75 -7.60 -3.26
CA VAL A 505 39.79 -6.61 -3.58
C VAL A 505 40.40 -6.80 -4.98
N ASP A 506 40.63 -8.04 -5.41
CA ASP A 506 41.27 -8.35 -6.70
C ASP A 506 40.24 -8.72 -7.79
N LEU A 507 39.07 -9.24 -7.40
CA LEU A 507 38.03 -9.72 -8.32
C LEU A 507 36.69 -8.96 -8.20
N GLY A 508 36.55 -7.97 -7.31
CA GLY A 508 35.36 -7.10 -7.24
C GLY A 508 34.02 -7.79 -6.93
N ILE A 509 34.04 -9.07 -6.54
CA ILE A 509 32.85 -9.85 -6.15
C ILE A 509 32.41 -9.37 -4.78
N ASP A 510 31.19 -8.84 -4.71
CA ASP A 510 30.66 -8.28 -3.47
C ASP A 510 30.48 -9.33 -2.36
N THR A 511 30.49 -8.86 -1.12
CA THR A 511 30.34 -9.69 0.09
C THR A 511 29.05 -10.53 0.12
N VAL A 512 27.94 -10.11 -0.52
CA VAL A 512 26.69 -10.88 -0.58
C VAL A 512 26.87 -12.06 -1.54
N THR A 513 27.34 -11.82 -2.76
CA THR A 513 27.59 -12.88 -3.76
C THR A 513 28.60 -13.91 -3.25
N GLN A 514 29.65 -13.47 -2.54
CA GLN A 514 30.59 -14.37 -1.86
C GLN A 514 29.91 -15.27 -0.81
N LEU A 515 29.03 -14.71 0.02
CA LEU A 515 28.29 -15.46 1.04
C LEU A 515 27.30 -16.45 0.44
N GLU A 516 26.64 -16.11 -0.66
CA GLU A 516 25.72 -17.00 -1.38
C GLU A 516 26.45 -18.18 -2.04
N ALA A 517 27.55 -17.91 -2.74
CA ALA A 517 28.36 -18.97 -3.36
C ALA A 517 28.94 -19.92 -2.30
N PHE A 518 29.42 -19.36 -1.19
CA PHE A 518 29.88 -20.13 -0.05
C PHE A 518 28.76 -20.93 0.62
N ALA A 519 27.53 -20.39 0.73
CA ALA A 519 26.39 -21.10 1.29
C ALA A 519 25.98 -22.32 0.43
N LEU A 520 25.96 -22.17 -0.89
CA LEU A 520 25.67 -23.25 -1.85
C LEU A 520 26.75 -24.34 -1.82
N ALA A 521 28.03 -23.97 -1.76
CA ALA A 521 29.11 -24.93 -1.59
C ALA A 521 29.05 -25.64 -0.22
N ARG A 522 28.75 -24.90 0.85
CA ARG A 522 28.55 -25.44 2.20
C ARG A 522 27.44 -26.50 2.23
N GLU A 523 26.31 -26.23 1.57
CA GLU A 523 25.20 -27.17 1.45
C GLU A 523 25.59 -28.41 0.62
N LYS A 524 26.18 -28.22 -0.57
CA LYS A 524 26.59 -29.32 -1.45
C LYS A 524 27.61 -30.27 -0.80
N PHE A 525 28.57 -29.73 -0.05
CA PHE A 525 29.64 -30.50 0.59
C PHE A 525 29.36 -30.86 2.06
N GLY A 526 28.12 -30.67 2.55
CA GLY A 526 27.67 -31.19 3.85
C GLY A 526 28.31 -30.54 5.09
N VAL A 527 28.71 -29.26 4.99
CA VAL A 527 29.40 -28.53 6.06
C VAL A 527 28.38 -27.82 6.96
N ALA A 528 28.46 -27.99 8.29
CA ALA A 528 27.54 -27.31 9.21
C ALA A 528 27.69 -25.77 9.20
N ARG A 529 26.60 -25.03 9.47
CA ARG A 529 26.62 -23.57 9.60
C ARG A 529 27.38 -23.15 10.86
N ASN A 530 28.44 -22.37 10.70
CA ASN A 530 29.24 -21.82 11.79
C ASN A 530 28.97 -20.31 11.96
N GLU A 531 28.36 -19.92 13.08
CA GLU A 531 28.02 -18.52 13.38
C GLU A 531 29.24 -17.61 13.61
N LYS A 532 30.42 -18.20 13.83
CA LYS A 532 31.70 -17.48 13.96
C LYS A 532 32.42 -17.30 12.62
N PHE A 533 31.93 -17.89 11.53
CA PHE A 533 32.46 -17.64 10.19
C PHE A 533 32.33 -16.16 9.80
N ARG A 534 33.36 -15.60 9.19
CA ARG A 534 33.37 -14.23 8.67
C ARG A 534 34.06 -14.25 7.31
N VAL A 535 33.31 -13.93 6.26
CA VAL A 535 33.76 -14.06 4.85
C VAL A 535 35.08 -13.34 4.57
N ARG A 536 35.28 -12.14 5.13
CA ARG A 536 36.55 -11.38 5.07
C ARG A 536 37.81 -12.11 5.57
N HIS A 537 37.67 -13.16 6.39
CA HIS A 537 38.81 -13.99 6.83
C HIS A 537 39.13 -15.14 5.84
N TYR A 538 38.19 -15.39 4.92
CA TYR A 538 38.23 -16.41 3.87
C TYR A 538 37.95 -15.75 2.51
N ASN A 539 38.58 -14.61 2.28
CA ASN A 539 38.42 -13.71 1.15
C ASN A 539 38.99 -14.22 -0.18
N THR A 540 39.48 -15.47 -0.26
CA THR A 540 39.95 -16.05 -1.53
C THR A 540 39.31 -17.41 -1.74
N LEU A 541 39.17 -17.85 -2.99
CA LEU A 541 38.61 -19.17 -3.30
C LEU A 541 39.37 -20.31 -2.63
N GLN A 542 40.70 -20.21 -2.56
CA GLN A 542 41.55 -21.17 -1.84
C GLN A 542 41.19 -21.21 -0.35
N LYS A 543 41.05 -20.06 0.32
CA LYS A 543 40.69 -20.02 1.75
C LYS A 543 39.28 -20.57 1.99
N MET A 544 38.34 -20.31 1.07
CA MET A 544 36.99 -20.87 1.14
C MET A 544 36.98 -22.39 0.97
N SER A 545 37.69 -22.93 -0.03
CA SER A 545 37.76 -24.38 -0.25
C SER A 545 38.51 -25.09 0.88
N GLU A 546 39.64 -24.54 1.35
CA GLU A 546 40.38 -25.02 2.53
C GLU A 546 39.49 -25.05 3.78
N TYR A 547 38.69 -24.00 4.02
CA TYR A 547 37.74 -23.97 5.14
C TYR A 547 36.69 -25.07 5.01
N LEU A 548 36.05 -25.20 3.84
CA LEU A 548 34.99 -26.18 3.62
C LEU A 548 35.51 -27.61 3.75
N VAL A 549 36.68 -27.93 3.17
CA VAL A 549 37.35 -29.23 3.32
C VAL A 549 37.69 -29.50 4.79
N ALA A 550 38.26 -28.53 5.50
CA ALA A 550 38.61 -28.67 6.92
C ALA A 550 37.40 -28.87 7.85
N HIS A 551 36.20 -28.42 7.46
CA HIS A 551 34.98 -28.52 8.29
C HIS A 551 33.97 -29.58 7.81
N ALA A 552 34.18 -30.18 6.63
CA ALA A 552 33.34 -31.29 6.14
C ALA A 552 33.45 -32.55 7.03
N GLN A 553 34.64 -32.83 7.57
CA GLN A 553 34.87 -34.01 8.41
C GLN A 553 34.26 -33.93 9.82
N ALA A 554 33.72 -32.77 10.23
CA ALA A 554 33.10 -32.58 11.54
C ALA A 554 31.61 -32.97 11.62
N SER A 555 30.97 -33.29 10.49
CA SER A 555 29.49 -33.45 10.39
C SER A 555 29.02 -34.87 10.00
N ALA A 556 29.92 -35.86 9.95
CA ALA A 556 29.60 -37.25 9.58
C ALA A 556 28.90 -38.03 10.71
N GLY A 557 27.69 -37.62 11.07
CA GLY A 557 26.83 -38.25 12.07
C GLY A 557 25.42 -38.53 11.55
N ALA A 558 25.19 -39.78 11.11
CA ALA A 558 23.88 -40.36 10.74
C ALA A 558 23.15 -39.75 9.52
N ALA A 559 23.53 -40.17 8.31
CA ALA A 559 22.62 -40.25 7.18
C ALA A 559 21.91 -41.62 7.17
N GLN A 560 20.58 -41.65 7.22
CA GLN A 560 19.79 -42.86 7.00
C GLN A 560 19.69 -43.19 5.50
N ALA A 561 19.64 -44.48 5.18
CA ALA A 561 19.41 -44.95 3.82
C ALA A 561 18.01 -44.54 3.31
N PRO A 562 17.82 -44.34 1.99
CA PRO A 562 16.51 -43.99 1.44
C PRO A 562 15.51 -45.13 1.66
N GLU A 563 14.35 -44.82 2.25
CA GLU A 563 13.23 -45.76 2.29
C GLU A 563 12.68 -46.03 0.88
N PRO A 564 12.16 -47.24 0.61
CA PRO A 564 11.51 -47.54 -0.66
C PRO A 564 10.25 -46.67 -0.86
N SER A 565 10.02 -46.22 -2.08
CA SER A 565 8.85 -45.43 -2.44
C SER A 565 7.55 -46.17 -2.14
N ALA A 566 6.55 -45.44 -1.64
CA ALA A 566 5.25 -46.01 -1.31
C ALA A 566 4.56 -46.58 -2.58
N PRO A 567 3.88 -47.74 -2.47
CA PRO A 567 3.19 -48.35 -3.61
C PRO A 567 2.07 -47.43 -4.13
N SER A 568 1.88 -47.40 -5.45
CA SER A 568 0.83 -46.57 -6.05
C SER A 568 -0.57 -47.10 -5.71
N ALA A 569 -1.60 -46.27 -5.86
CA ALA A 569 -2.99 -46.70 -5.71
C ALA A 569 -3.36 -47.85 -6.67
N GLU A 570 -2.68 -47.94 -7.82
CA GLU A 570 -2.88 -49.03 -8.78
C GLU A 570 -2.17 -50.31 -8.34
N ASP A 571 -0.99 -50.23 -7.73
CA ASP A 571 -0.31 -51.39 -7.13
C ASP A 571 -1.09 -51.95 -5.94
N VAL A 572 -1.70 -51.08 -5.12
CA VAL A 572 -2.58 -51.48 -4.02
C VAL A 572 -3.86 -52.13 -4.56
N ARG A 573 -4.49 -51.59 -5.61
CA ARG A 573 -5.63 -52.26 -6.27
C ARG A 573 -5.25 -53.61 -6.87
N ARG A 574 -4.09 -53.70 -7.53
CA ARG A 574 -3.56 -54.94 -8.12
C ARG A 574 -3.18 -55.95 -7.04
N PHE A 575 -2.74 -55.49 -5.86
CA PHE A 575 -2.52 -56.33 -4.68
C PHE A 575 -3.84 -56.85 -4.09
N ILE A 576 -4.83 -55.98 -3.87
CA ILE A 576 -6.16 -56.37 -3.39
C ILE A 576 -6.79 -57.41 -4.33
N ALA A 577 -6.85 -57.13 -5.63
CA ALA A 577 -7.41 -58.05 -6.62
C ALA A 577 -6.68 -59.40 -6.68
N ARG A 578 -5.35 -59.43 -6.47
CA ARG A 578 -4.59 -60.69 -6.34
C ARG A 578 -4.95 -61.44 -5.06
N CYS A 579 -5.06 -60.76 -3.93
CA CYS A 579 -5.41 -61.37 -2.65
C CYS A 579 -6.87 -61.86 -2.61
N GLU A 580 -7.79 -61.13 -3.24
CA GLU A 580 -9.18 -61.57 -3.43
C GLU A 580 -9.24 -62.82 -4.34
N ALA A 581 -8.50 -62.82 -5.45
CA ALA A 581 -8.43 -63.97 -6.36
C ALA A 581 -7.75 -65.21 -5.75
N SER A 582 -6.84 -65.04 -4.78
CA SER A 582 -6.18 -66.13 -4.07
C SER A 582 -6.85 -66.52 -2.75
N GLY A 583 -7.85 -65.77 -2.28
CA GLY A 583 -8.47 -65.94 -0.96
C GLY A 583 -7.58 -65.54 0.23
N ASP A 584 -6.51 -64.76 0.01
CA ASP A 584 -5.57 -64.30 1.04
C ASP A 584 -6.14 -63.16 1.89
N THR A 585 -7.11 -63.54 2.73
CA THR A 585 -7.74 -62.67 3.73
C THR A 585 -6.78 -62.18 4.82
N ALA A 586 -5.64 -62.85 5.02
CA ALA A 586 -4.64 -62.44 6.01
C ALA A 586 -3.82 -61.24 5.52
N SER A 587 -3.42 -61.25 4.25
CA SER A 587 -2.76 -60.09 3.61
C SER A 587 -3.72 -58.91 3.45
N LEU A 588 -5.01 -59.16 3.14
CA LEU A 588 -6.03 -58.10 3.13
C LEU A 588 -6.24 -57.48 4.52
N ARG A 589 -6.27 -58.29 5.59
CA ARG A 589 -6.37 -57.79 6.97
C ARG A 589 -5.13 -56.99 7.37
N LYS A 590 -3.92 -57.47 7.08
CA LYS A 590 -2.68 -56.70 7.33
C LYS A 590 -2.62 -55.40 6.54
N LEU A 591 -3.10 -55.40 5.29
CA LEU A 591 -3.22 -54.18 4.49
C LEU A 591 -4.23 -53.21 5.13
N ALA A 592 -5.37 -53.71 5.60
CA ALA A 592 -6.36 -52.90 6.31
C ALA A 592 -5.77 -52.29 7.60
N GLU A 593 -5.13 -53.09 8.46
CA GLU A 593 -4.45 -52.63 9.69
C GLU A 593 -3.34 -51.60 9.39
N HIS A 594 -2.54 -51.80 8.33
CA HIS A 594 -1.50 -50.86 7.91
C HIS A 594 -2.07 -49.55 7.35
N LEU A 595 -3.17 -49.62 6.59
CA LEU A 595 -3.88 -48.44 6.08
C LEU A 595 -4.63 -47.72 7.20
N GLU A 596 -5.21 -48.43 8.17
CA GLU A 596 -5.88 -47.89 9.35
C GLU A 596 -4.87 -47.15 10.25
N GLY A 597 -3.68 -47.71 10.47
CA GLY A 597 -2.57 -47.01 11.12
C GLY A 597 -2.12 -45.72 10.39
N ARG A 598 -2.21 -45.67 9.05
CA ARG A 598 -1.95 -44.45 8.26
C ARG A 598 -3.14 -43.47 8.25
N LEU A 599 -4.38 -43.97 8.31
CA LEU A 599 -5.62 -43.19 8.45
C LEU A 599 -5.84 -42.67 9.89
N HIS A 600 -5.00 -43.09 10.84
CA HIS A 600 -4.97 -42.60 12.21
C HIS A 600 -3.64 -41.97 12.60
N ALA A 601 -2.76 -41.70 11.62
CA ALA A 601 -1.56 -40.91 11.85
C ALA A 601 -1.93 -39.52 12.41
N PRO A 602 -1.28 -39.04 13.48
CA PRO A 602 -1.57 -37.73 14.06
C PRO A 602 -1.23 -36.61 13.07
N VAL A 603 -2.01 -35.53 13.13
CA VAL A 603 -1.78 -34.30 12.35
C VAL A 603 -0.32 -33.84 12.57
N GLN A 604 0.44 -33.74 11.49
CA GLN A 604 1.84 -33.30 11.57
C GLN A 604 1.87 -31.81 11.87
N ALA A 605 2.69 -31.36 12.83
CA ALA A 605 2.82 -29.92 13.07
C ALA A 605 3.36 -29.23 11.80
N ALA A 606 2.73 -28.13 11.38
CA ALA A 606 3.31 -27.29 10.35
C ALA A 606 4.62 -26.69 10.88
N THR A 607 5.68 -26.70 10.07
CA THR A 607 6.93 -26.03 10.44
C THR A 607 6.70 -24.52 10.38
N PRO A 608 6.91 -23.76 11.47
CA PRO A 608 6.80 -22.31 11.44
C PRO A 608 7.88 -21.69 10.54
N PRO A 609 7.59 -20.57 9.86
CA PRO A 609 8.61 -19.67 9.32
C PRO A 609 9.66 -19.31 10.37
N SER A 610 10.88 -19.01 9.92
CA SER A 610 11.98 -18.57 10.80
C SER A 610 11.75 -17.18 11.40
N GLN A 611 10.93 -16.36 10.75
CA GLN A 611 10.49 -15.03 11.19
C GLN A 611 9.04 -14.84 10.74
N PHE A 612 8.25 -14.15 11.56
CA PHE A 612 6.89 -13.72 11.25
C PHE A 612 6.88 -12.23 11.02
N ALA A 613 6.28 -11.78 9.91
CA ALA A 613 6.00 -10.37 9.67
C ALA A 613 4.64 -9.97 10.28
N GLY A 614 3.67 -10.89 10.32
CA GLY A 614 2.34 -10.69 10.89
C GLY A 614 2.16 -11.29 12.29
N LYS A 615 1.24 -10.69 13.04
CA LYS A 615 0.67 -11.18 14.30
C LYS A 615 -0.81 -11.49 14.11
N ARG A 616 -1.38 -12.29 15.02
CA ARG A 616 -2.79 -12.69 15.04
C ARG A 616 -3.61 -11.79 15.97
N TYR A 617 -4.74 -11.29 15.46
CA TYR A 617 -5.71 -10.49 16.20
C TYR A 617 -7.12 -11.06 16.06
N GLU A 618 -7.91 -11.01 17.13
CA GLU A 618 -9.35 -11.28 17.08
C GLU A 618 -10.13 -9.96 17.09
N VAL A 619 -11.23 -9.91 16.33
CA VAL A 619 -12.08 -8.70 16.25
C VAL A 619 -13.15 -8.75 17.34
N HIS A 620 -13.19 -7.74 18.20
CA HIS A 620 -14.12 -7.65 19.32
C HIS A 620 -14.89 -6.31 19.36
N PRO A 621 -16.18 -6.33 19.74
CA PRO A 621 -16.91 -5.11 20.08
C PRO A 621 -16.44 -4.56 21.43
N VAL A 622 -16.01 -3.29 21.43
CA VAL A 622 -15.57 -2.54 22.62
C VAL A 622 -16.55 -1.39 22.84
N ALA A 623 -17.12 -1.30 24.04
CA ALA A 623 -18.00 -0.18 24.39
C ALA A 623 -17.18 1.09 24.60
N LEU A 624 -17.56 2.20 23.95
CA LEU A 624 -16.96 3.52 24.13
C LEU A 624 -18.05 4.58 24.18
N GLU A 625 -17.85 5.64 24.97
CA GLU A 625 -18.72 6.81 24.92
C GLU A 625 -18.46 7.64 23.65
N VAL A 626 -19.46 8.42 23.24
CA VAL A 626 -19.34 9.42 22.17
C VAL A 626 -19.52 10.80 22.76
N GLN A 627 -18.68 11.73 22.30
CA GLN A 627 -18.82 13.15 22.61
C GLN A 627 -18.97 13.91 21.30
N ALA A 628 -19.95 14.81 21.25
CA ALA A 628 -20.14 15.71 20.12
C ALA A 628 -18.99 16.74 20.10
N ASP A 629 -18.40 16.98 18.93
CA ASP A 629 -17.49 18.11 18.74
C ASP A 629 -18.29 19.30 18.25
N VAL A 630 -18.34 20.33 19.08
CA VAL A 630 -19.02 21.60 18.81
C VAL A 630 -18.57 22.20 17.46
N ARG A 631 -17.30 22.02 17.06
CA ARG A 631 -16.79 22.49 15.76
C ARG A 631 -17.42 21.75 14.58
N THR A 632 -17.76 20.47 14.74
CA THR A 632 -18.49 19.72 13.71
C THR A 632 -19.96 20.16 13.63
N VAL A 633 -20.59 20.52 14.77
CA VAL A 633 -21.93 21.13 14.78
C VAL A 633 -21.92 22.46 14.02
N ALA A 634 -21.01 23.38 14.34
CA ALA A 634 -20.89 24.65 13.62
C ALA A 634 -20.58 24.48 12.13
N HIS A 635 -19.85 23.42 11.76
CA HIS A 635 -19.54 23.12 10.36
C HIS A 635 -20.76 22.67 9.53
N LEU A 636 -21.84 22.18 10.16
CA LEU A 636 -23.14 21.92 9.49
C LEU A 636 -23.81 23.21 8.99
N LYS A 637 -23.49 24.37 9.56
CA LYS A 637 -24.16 25.65 9.24
C LYS A 637 -23.98 26.01 7.76
N GLY A 638 -25.10 26.20 7.09
CA GLY A 638 -25.19 26.50 5.66
C GLY A 638 -24.82 25.35 4.73
N LYS A 639 -24.73 24.10 5.22
CA LYS A 639 -24.48 22.91 4.41
C LYS A 639 -25.79 22.28 3.95
N THR A 640 -25.83 21.73 2.74
CA THR A 640 -27.01 21.04 2.20
C THR A 640 -26.85 19.53 2.33
N LEU A 641 -27.70 18.86 3.11
CA LEU A 641 -27.60 17.42 3.37
C LEU A 641 -28.81 16.67 2.82
N GLY A 642 -28.57 15.66 1.99
CA GLY A 642 -29.61 14.73 1.55
C GLY A 642 -29.88 13.68 2.63
N LEU A 643 -31.13 13.58 3.09
CA LEU A 643 -31.55 12.67 4.15
C LEU A 643 -32.63 11.73 3.63
N THR A 644 -32.34 10.43 3.53
CA THR A 644 -33.34 9.45 3.11
C THR A 644 -34.31 9.07 4.22
N THR A 645 -35.55 8.76 3.85
CA THR A 645 -36.61 8.37 4.79
C THR A 645 -36.43 6.93 5.28
N ASP A 646 -36.83 6.66 6.52
CA ASP A 646 -36.87 5.33 7.12
C ASP A 646 -38.28 4.95 7.61
N SER A 647 -38.51 3.64 7.75
CA SER A 647 -39.81 3.08 8.16
C SER A 647 -40.24 3.39 9.61
N GLN A 648 -39.30 3.81 10.47
CA GLN A 648 -39.57 4.18 11.87
C GLN A 648 -39.86 5.69 12.02
N GLY A 649 -39.68 6.47 10.94
CA GLY A 649 -39.85 7.92 10.96
C GLY A 649 -38.74 8.68 11.67
N SER A 650 -37.60 8.04 11.97
CA SER A 650 -36.47 8.64 12.69
C SER A 650 -35.90 9.88 11.97
N TYR A 651 -35.96 9.86 10.63
CA TYR A 651 -35.57 10.97 9.74
C TYR A 651 -36.25 12.29 10.11
N LYS A 652 -37.49 12.30 10.60
CA LYS A 652 -38.22 13.53 10.97
C LYS A 652 -37.60 14.22 12.18
N THR A 653 -37.08 13.45 13.12
CA THR A 653 -36.39 13.97 14.31
C THR A 653 -34.98 14.40 13.96
N LEU A 654 -34.28 13.61 13.12
CA LEU A 654 -32.94 13.96 12.66
C LEU A 654 -32.91 15.21 11.78
N ALA A 655 -33.89 15.38 10.88
CA ALA A 655 -34.03 16.58 10.06
C ALA A 655 -34.10 17.85 10.92
N LYS A 656 -34.94 17.86 11.96
CA LYS A 656 -35.04 18.99 12.90
C LYS A 656 -33.73 19.29 13.63
N LEU A 657 -32.97 18.27 14.02
CA LEU A 657 -31.65 18.47 14.66
C LEU A 657 -30.62 19.06 13.69
N LEU A 658 -30.67 18.67 12.41
CA LEU A 658 -29.81 19.25 11.36
C LEU A 658 -30.22 20.69 11.00
N GLU A 659 -31.52 20.96 10.87
CA GLU A 659 -32.08 22.31 10.63
C GLU A 659 -31.77 23.26 11.80
N ALA A 660 -31.87 22.79 13.05
CA ALA A 660 -31.43 23.49 14.24
C ALA A 660 -29.93 23.87 14.19
N ALA A 661 -29.09 23.02 13.59
CA ALA A 661 -27.66 23.30 13.35
C ALA A 661 -27.40 24.22 12.15
N GLY A 662 -28.46 24.78 11.55
CA GLY A 662 -28.38 25.64 10.38
C GLY A 662 -28.04 24.91 9.08
N ALA A 663 -28.14 23.59 9.02
CA ALA A 663 -28.06 22.84 7.77
C ALA A 663 -29.38 22.95 6.98
N GLN A 664 -29.30 22.90 5.66
CA GLN A 664 -30.45 22.73 4.77
C GLN A 664 -30.66 21.23 4.53
N VAL A 665 -31.83 20.71 4.88
CA VAL A 665 -32.13 19.28 4.73
C VAL A 665 -32.96 19.04 3.47
N VAL A 666 -32.48 18.18 2.57
CA VAL A 666 -33.21 17.71 1.40
C VAL A 666 -33.74 16.32 1.71
N ILE A 667 -35.05 16.18 1.94
CA ILE A 667 -35.68 14.88 2.17
C ILE A 667 -35.68 14.08 0.86
N LEU A 668 -35.12 12.87 0.94
CA LEU A 668 -35.01 11.92 -0.15
C LEU A 668 -35.97 10.74 0.11
N SER A 669 -37.21 10.86 -0.32
CA SER A 669 -38.25 9.86 -0.03
C SER A 669 -37.99 8.55 -0.76
N SER A 670 -37.90 7.47 0.01
CA SER A 670 -37.75 6.11 -0.50
C SER A 670 -39.04 5.51 -1.07
N GLU A 671 -40.17 6.22 -0.94
CA GLU A 671 -41.44 5.84 -1.54
C GLU A 671 -41.58 6.47 -2.93
N ALA A 672 -41.78 5.62 -3.95
CA ALA A 672 -41.99 6.03 -5.32
C ALA A 672 -43.29 6.86 -5.45
N GLY A 673 -43.18 8.09 -5.95
CA GLY A 673 -44.31 9.00 -6.16
C GLY A 673 -44.77 9.78 -4.92
N SER A 674 -44.00 9.76 -3.82
CA SER A 674 -44.22 10.65 -2.67
C SER A 674 -44.19 12.13 -3.08
N GLN A 675 -45.03 12.95 -2.45
CA GLN A 675 -45.00 14.41 -2.56
C GLN A 675 -44.16 15.09 -1.46
N GLU A 676 -43.62 14.32 -0.50
CA GLU A 676 -42.71 14.80 0.54
C GLU A 676 -41.26 14.63 0.05
N GLY A 677 -40.63 15.72 -0.40
CA GLY A 677 -39.23 15.73 -0.85
C GLY A 677 -38.98 15.18 -2.26
N VAL A 678 -37.74 14.72 -2.51
CA VAL A 678 -37.34 14.11 -3.80
C VAL A 678 -37.55 12.60 -3.71
N SER A 679 -38.48 12.06 -4.49
CA SER A 679 -38.74 10.62 -4.56
C SER A 679 -37.61 9.87 -5.29
N LEU A 680 -37.12 8.78 -4.67
CA LEU A 680 -36.06 7.89 -5.14
C LEU A 680 -36.49 6.43 -4.95
N ASP A 681 -36.62 5.67 -6.05
CA ASP A 681 -36.94 4.24 -6.00
C ASP A 681 -35.67 3.39 -5.84
N TRP A 682 -35.31 3.12 -4.59
CA TRP A 682 -34.13 2.30 -4.25
C TRP A 682 -34.22 0.83 -4.72
N SER A 683 -35.37 0.36 -5.23
CA SER A 683 -35.44 -0.93 -5.92
C SER A 683 -34.80 -0.90 -7.32
N GLN A 684 -34.62 0.31 -7.89
CA GLN A 684 -33.98 0.59 -9.19
C GLN A 684 -32.75 1.51 -9.01
N PRO A 685 -31.61 0.99 -8.50
CA PRO A 685 -30.45 1.81 -8.13
C PRO A 685 -29.93 2.73 -9.24
N GLU A 686 -29.89 2.26 -10.49
CA GLU A 686 -29.49 3.06 -11.65
C GLU A 686 -30.36 4.30 -11.85
N GLY A 687 -31.67 4.19 -11.60
CA GLY A 687 -32.61 5.30 -11.64
C GLY A 687 -32.40 6.29 -10.48
N VAL A 688 -32.02 5.78 -9.30
CA VAL A 688 -31.60 6.62 -8.17
C VAL A 688 -30.34 7.40 -8.49
N GLY A 689 -29.34 6.76 -9.12
CA GLY A 689 -28.11 7.42 -9.57
C GLY A 689 -28.38 8.61 -10.49
N GLN A 690 -29.14 8.39 -11.57
CA GLN A 690 -29.56 9.45 -12.49
C GLN A 690 -30.33 10.58 -11.78
N ARG A 691 -31.18 10.25 -10.80
CA ARG A 691 -31.98 11.24 -10.08
C ARG A 691 -31.16 12.04 -9.06
N LEU A 692 -30.16 11.43 -8.44
CA LEU A 692 -29.20 12.12 -7.58
C LEU A 692 -28.24 13.01 -8.39
N GLU A 693 -27.84 12.59 -9.60
CA GLU A 693 -27.05 13.41 -10.53
C GLU A 693 -27.82 14.69 -10.93
N GLN A 694 -29.08 14.57 -11.36
CA GLN A 694 -29.96 15.72 -11.64
C GLN A 694 -30.17 16.62 -10.40
N LEU A 695 -30.24 16.03 -9.21
CA LEU A 695 -30.35 16.79 -7.97
C LEU A 695 -29.07 17.59 -7.71
N GLN A 696 -27.88 17.00 -7.91
CA GLN A 696 -26.60 17.71 -7.76
C GLN A 696 -26.47 18.92 -8.71
N GLU A 697 -27.01 18.86 -9.93
CA GLU A 697 -27.00 19.98 -10.86
C GLU A 697 -27.84 21.19 -10.37
N THR A 698 -28.94 20.92 -9.64
CA THR A 698 -29.94 21.93 -9.25
C THR A 698 -29.81 22.38 -7.79
N GLN A 699 -29.39 21.48 -6.91
CA GLN A 699 -29.23 21.68 -5.48
C GLN A 699 -28.09 20.77 -4.98
N PRO A 700 -26.83 21.21 -5.10
CA PRO A 700 -25.67 20.40 -4.72
C PRO A 700 -25.73 19.93 -3.26
N LEU A 701 -25.53 18.63 -3.04
CA LEU A 701 -25.53 18.01 -1.71
C LEU A 701 -24.12 17.93 -1.16
N ASP A 702 -23.91 18.57 -0.02
CA ASP A 702 -22.68 18.53 0.78
C ASP A 702 -22.50 17.23 1.56
N GLY A 703 -23.51 16.37 1.55
CA GLY A 703 -23.43 15.01 2.07
C GLY A 703 -24.74 14.23 1.94
N LEU A 704 -24.64 12.92 2.20
CA LEU A 704 -25.77 11.99 2.19
C LEU A 704 -25.87 11.21 3.50
N ILE A 705 -27.10 11.03 3.97
CA ILE A 705 -27.46 10.25 5.16
C ILE A 705 -28.49 9.19 4.72
N LEU A 706 -28.03 7.94 4.66
CA LEU A 706 -28.81 6.80 4.21
C LEU A 706 -29.46 6.11 5.41
N LEU A 707 -30.76 6.36 5.65
CA LEU A 707 -31.56 5.71 6.71
C LEU A 707 -32.50 4.64 6.16
N HIS A 708 -32.85 4.69 4.87
CA HIS A 708 -33.62 3.63 4.22
C HIS A 708 -32.93 2.26 4.29
N THR A 709 -31.59 2.25 4.38
CA THR A 709 -30.72 1.09 4.61
C THR A 709 -30.86 0.48 6.03
N ALA A 710 -31.52 1.17 6.97
CA ALA A 710 -31.92 0.63 8.28
C ALA A 710 -33.22 -0.21 8.21
N SER A 711 -33.61 -0.64 7.01
CA SER A 711 -34.67 -1.63 6.81
C SER A 711 -34.26 -3.01 7.33
N LEU A 712 -35.22 -3.74 7.89
CA LEU A 712 -35.00 -5.04 8.50
C LEU A 712 -34.61 -6.09 7.45
N ALA A 713 -33.34 -6.51 7.44
CA ALA A 713 -32.84 -7.53 6.52
C ALA A 713 -33.59 -8.88 6.68
N PRO A 714 -33.72 -9.69 5.61
CA PRO A 714 -34.31 -11.02 5.72
C PRO A 714 -33.40 -11.98 6.51
N LYS A 715 -33.96 -13.09 6.99
CA LYS A 715 -33.18 -14.15 7.64
C LYS A 715 -32.32 -14.87 6.61
N LEU A 716 -31.07 -15.19 6.97
CA LEU A 716 -30.13 -15.90 6.10
C LEU A 716 -30.70 -17.26 5.62
N MET A 717 -31.44 -17.95 6.49
CA MET A 717 -32.03 -19.26 6.22
C MET A 717 -33.29 -19.22 5.35
N ASP A 718 -34.00 -18.09 5.33
CA ASP A 718 -35.27 -17.93 4.62
C ASP A 718 -35.05 -17.42 3.17
N GLN A 719 -33.80 -17.36 2.71
CA GLN A 719 -33.40 -16.73 1.45
C GLN A 719 -32.71 -17.72 0.51
N GLU A 720 -33.41 -18.11 -0.55
CA GLU A 720 -32.82 -18.78 -1.71
C GLU A 720 -31.69 -17.95 -2.33
N VAL A 721 -30.72 -18.60 -3.00
CA VAL A 721 -29.58 -17.96 -3.68
C VAL A 721 -29.99 -16.73 -4.50
N ALA A 722 -31.08 -16.81 -5.27
CA ALA A 722 -31.54 -15.72 -6.12
C ALA A 722 -32.06 -14.50 -5.32
N ALA A 723 -32.76 -14.74 -4.20
CA ALA A 723 -33.28 -13.69 -3.33
C ALA A 723 -32.16 -12.99 -2.55
N TRP A 724 -31.15 -13.74 -2.10
CA TRP A 724 -29.90 -13.19 -1.58
C TRP A 724 -29.20 -12.29 -2.60
N SER A 725 -29.01 -12.75 -3.84
CA SER A 725 -28.31 -11.97 -4.87
C SER A 725 -29.08 -10.72 -5.24
N SER A 726 -30.41 -10.79 -5.38
CA SER A 726 -31.24 -9.60 -5.61
C SER A 726 -31.13 -8.60 -4.46
N THR A 727 -31.34 -9.04 -3.21
CA THR A 727 -31.25 -8.17 -2.02
C THR A 727 -29.89 -7.47 -1.94
N LEU A 728 -28.80 -8.24 -2.11
CA LEU A 728 -27.45 -7.71 -1.99
C LEU A 728 -27.06 -6.80 -3.14
N ASN A 729 -27.47 -7.10 -4.38
CA ASN A 729 -27.17 -6.24 -5.53
C ASN A 729 -27.92 -4.91 -5.43
N THR A 730 -29.22 -4.93 -5.12
CA THR A 730 -30.00 -3.70 -4.91
C THR A 730 -29.39 -2.84 -3.80
N PHE A 731 -29.05 -3.42 -2.65
CA PHE A 731 -28.40 -2.70 -1.56
C PHE A 731 -27.04 -2.12 -1.96
N SER A 732 -26.17 -2.94 -2.55
CA SER A 732 -24.78 -2.55 -2.87
C SER A 732 -24.70 -1.54 -4.02
N LEU A 733 -25.56 -1.69 -5.03
CA LEU A 733 -25.68 -0.70 -6.10
C LEU A 733 -26.32 0.60 -5.60
N GLY A 734 -27.24 0.55 -4.64
CA GLY A 734 -27.74 1.75 -3.95
C GLY A 734 -26.61 2.53 -3.27
N LEU A 735 -25.72 1.84 -2.54
CA LEU A 735 -24.52 2.46 -1.95
C LEU A 735 -23.56 3.00 -3.01
N PHE A 736 -23.31 2.25 -4.09
CA PHE A 736 -22.47 2.68 -5.21
C PHE A 736 -22.98 3.98 -5.82
N GLN A 737 -24.27 4.05 -6.19
CA GLN A 737 -24.89 5.20 -6.84
C GLN A 737 -24.93 6.43 -5.90
N ALA A 738 -25.28 6.23 -4.62
CA ALA A 738 -25.23 7.28 -3.61
C ALA A 738 -23.80 7.82 -3.41
N GLY A 739 -22.81 6.93 -3.35
CA GLY A 739 -21.41 7.29 -3.18
C GLY A 739 -20.85 8.05 -4.38
N VAL A 740 -21.14 7.61 -5.61
CA VAL A 740 -20.77 8.31 -6.86
C VAL A 740 -21.37 9.72 -6.89
N ALA A 741 -22.66 9.86 -6.57
CA ALA A 741 -23.37 11.14 -6.68
C ALA A 741 -22.83 12.25 -5.78
N VAL A 742 -22.12 11.95 -4.68
CA VAL A 742 -21.48 12.97 -3.83
C VAL A 742 -19.94 12.91 -3.86
N TYR A 743 -19.36 12.02 -4.66
CA TYR A 743 -17.99 11.55 -4.51
C TYR A 743 -16.94 12.67 -4.46
N ASP A 744 -16.97 13.60 -5.41
CA ASP A 744 -16.03 14.73 -5.44
C ASP A 744 -16.44 15.81 -4.44
N ARG A 745 -17.75 16.11 -4.36
CA ARG A 745 -18.30 17.18 -3.51
C ARG A 745 -17.92 17.02 -2.03
N ILE A 746 -18.00 15.82 -1.45
CA ILE A 746 -17.66 15.58 -0.04
C ILE A 746 -16.17 15.81 0.28
N GLN A 747 -15.29 15.79 -0.73
CA GLN A 747 -13.86 16.08 -0.57
C GLN A 747 -13.54 17.55 -0.79
N GLU A 748 -14.24 18.23 -1.71
CA GLU A 748 -14.01 19.64 -2.05
C GLU A 748 -14.44 20.62 -0.95
N ILE A 749 -15.41 20.25 -0.11
CA ILE A 749 -15.90 21.11 0.97
C ILE A 749 -14.78 21.40 1.98
N PRO A 750 -14.42 22.67 2.24
CA PRO A 750 -13.47 23.01 3.29
C PRO A 750 -13.98 22.50 4.64
N GLY A 751 -13.19 21.69 5.35
CA GLY A 751 -13.61 21.02 6.58
C GLY A 751 -14.41 19.71 6.40
N GLY A 752 -14.67 19.28 5.16
CA GLY A 752 -15.18 17.96 4.80
C GLY A 752 -16.70 17.82 4.72
N GLY A 753 -17.22 17.13 3.70
CA GLY A 753 -18.64 16.74 3.62
C GLY A 753 -18.96 15.47 4.42
N TRP A 754 -20.19 14.95 4.28
CA TRP A 754 -20.67 13.77 5.02
C TRP A 754 -21.13 12.62 4.12
N PHE A 755 -20.84 11.39 4.53
CA PHE A 755 -21.46 10.18 3.98
C PHE A 755 -21.73 9.18 5.11
N LEU A 756 -23.00 9.12 5.56
CA LEU A 756 -23.40 8.22 6.64
C LEU A 756 -24.39 7.16 6.14
N VAL A 757 -24.15 5.90 6.50
CA VAL A 757 -25.04 4.78 6.21
C VAL A 757 -25.53 4.17 7.52
N ALA A 758 -26.83 4.22 7.79
CA ALA A 758 -27.44 3.54 8.92
C ALA A 758 -27.96 2.16 8.49
N THR A 759 -27.82 1.16 9.36
CA THR A 759 -28.32 -0.22 9.17
C THR A 759 -28.97 -0.70 10.47
N ALA A 760 -29.85 -1.70 10.41
CA ALA A 760 -30.58 -2.21 11.59
C ALA A 760 -30.35 -3.72 11.78
N GLY A 761 -29.08 -4.11 11.95
CA GLY A 761 -28.61 -5.47 12.14
C GLY A 761 -28.55 -5.94 13.61
N GLY A 762 -28.80 -5.06 14.57
CA GLY A 762 -28.71 -5.36 16.01
C GLY A 762 -27.56 -4.67 16.74
N GLY A 763 -26.83 -3.75 16.08
CA GLY A 763 -25.79 -2.94 16.73
C GLY A 763 -24.43 -3.61 16.92
N PHE A 764 -24.22 -4.78 16.32
CA PHE A 764 -23.00 -5.59 16.50
C PHE A 764 -22.37 -6.06 15.18
N PHE A 765 -22.84 -5.61 14.01
CA PHE A 765 -22.37 -6.03 12.69
C PHE A 765 -22.34 -7.57 12.53
N GLY A 766 -23.22 -8.29 13.22
CA GLY A 766 -23.28 -9.76 13.21
C GLY A 766 -22.37 -10.50 14.21
N HIS A 767 -21.62 -9.82 15.09
CA HIS A 767 -20.84 -10.49 16.16
C HIS A 767 -21.72 -11.09 17.26
N THR A 768 -22.96 -10.63 17.38
CA THR A 768 -24.04 -11.28 18.13
C THR A 768 -25.30 -11.19 17.28
N ASN A 769 -25.78 -12.30 16.71
CA ASN A 769 -26.97 -12.30 15.83
C ASN A 769 -27.97 -13.37 16.25
N ALA A 770 -28.53 -13.17 17.44
CA ALA A 770 -29.61 -13.96 18.03
C ALA A 770 -30.88 -14.12 17.15
N GLN A 771 -30.93 -13.52 15.96
CA GLN A 771 -32.06 -13.58 15.05
C GLN A 771 -31.72 -14.04 13.62
N GLY A 772 -30.47 -14.44 13.34
CA GLY A 772 -30.06 -15.11 12.10
C GLY A 772 -30.23 -14.32 10.80
N ARG A 773 -30.15 -12.98 10.83
CA ARG A 773 -30.34 -12.10 9.65
C ARG A 773 -29.09 -11.88 8.80
N ILE A 774 -29.28 -11.53 7.53
CA ILE A 774 -28.18 -11.05 6.68
C ILE A 774 -27.58 -9.78 7.30
N PRO A 775 -26.27 -9.75 7.62
CA PRO A 775 -25.64 -8.58 8.22
C PRO A 775 -25.25 -7.55 7.14
N LEU A 776 -26.24 -6.85 6.57
CA LEU A 776 -26.01 -5.80 5.55
C LEU A 776 -25.09 -4.67 6.05
N ALA A 777 -24.99 -4.47 7.37
CA ALA A 777 -24.00 -3.64 8.03
C ALA A 777 -22.55 -3.97 7.59
N GLY A 778 -22.22 -5.25 7.37
CA GLY A 778 -20.92 -5.68 6.85
C GLY A 778 -20.66 -5.23 5.41
N ALA A 779 -21.69 -5.21 4.55
CA ALA A 779 -21.57 -4.66 3.21
C ALA A 779 -21.34 -3.14 3.25
N ALA A 780 -22.16 -2.41 4.01
CA ALA A 780 -21.99 -0.97 4.19
C ALA A 780 -20.62 -0.61 4.80
N GLY A 781 -20.15 -1.36 5.81
CA GLY A 781 -18.85 -1.13 6.43
C GLY A 781 -17.67 -1.26 5.48
N GLY A 782 -17.61 -2.32 4.66
CA GLY A 782 -16.54 -2.48 3.69
C GLY A 782 -16.51 -1.36 2.64
N PHE A 783 -17.68 -0.92 2.17
CA PHE A 783 -17.80 0.19 1.22
C PHE A 783 -17.37 1.53 1.83
N VAL A 784 -17.93 1.89 2.98
CA VAL A 784 -17.73 3.22 3.61
C VAL A 784 -16.28 3.39 4.07
N LYS A 785 -15.62 2.32 4.54
CA LYS A 785 -14.18 2.33 4.85
C LYS A 785 -13.33 2.66 3.62
N CYS A 786 -13.62 2.06 2.46
CA CYS A 786 -12.92 2.41 1.21
C CYS A 786 -13.21 3.85 0.76
N LEU A 787 -14.47 4.28 0.83
CA LEU A 787 -14.83 5.66 0.50
C LEU A 787 -14.07 6.66 1.39
N ARG A 788 -13.92 6.38 2.70
CA ARG A 788 -13.08 7.18 3.63
C ARG A 788 -11.62 7.28 3.17
N ARG A 789 -11.04 6.21 2.60
CA ARG A 789 -9.66 6.20 2.06
C ARG A 789 -9.52 7.01 0.77
N GLU A 790 -10.53 6.96 -0.09
CA GLU A 790 -10.59 7.75 -1.32
C GLU A 790 -10.88 9.22 -1.05
N ARG A 791 -11.59 9.52 0.05
CA ARG A 791 -12.08 10.85 0.42
C ARG A 791 -11.62 11.22 1.84
N LEU A 792 -10.33 11.51 1.96
CA LEU A 792 -9.64 11.76 3.24
C LEU A 792 -10.14 12.99 4.01
N ASN A 793 -10.77 13.96 3.35
CA ASN A 793 -11.42 15.10 4.00
C ASN A 793 -12.85 14.79 4.48
N ALA A 794 -13.55 13.83 3.86
CA ALA A 794 -14.95 13.53 4.13
C ALA A 794 -15.18 12.74 5.45
N ARG A 795 -16.27 13.07 6.16
CA ARG A 795 -16.77 12.30 7.30
C ARG A 795 -17.61 11.13 6.80
N CYS A 796 -16.97 9.97 6.66
CA CYS A 796 -17.62 8.74 6.24
C CYS A 796 -17.84 7.81 7.45
N LYS A 797 -19.08 7.40 7.73
CA LYS A 797 -19.44 6.48 8.83
C LYS A 797 -20.52 5.48 8.43
N VAL A 798 -20.45 4.27 8.99
CA VAL A 798 -21.54 3.30 9.02
C VAL A 798 -21.98 3.11 10.47
N VAL A 799 -23.30 3.13 10.69
CA VAL A 799 -23.91 2.95 12.00
C VAL A 799 -24.83 1.73 11.94
N ASP A 800 -24.51 0.68 12.69
CA ASP A 800 -25.42 -0.44 12.91
C ASP A 800 -26.25 -0.17 14.17
N LEU A 801 -27.56 -0.35 14.07
CA LEU A 801 -28.53 0.03 15.09
C LEU A 801 -29.31 -1.20 15.56
N ASP A 802 -29.72 -1.19 16.82
CA ASP A 802 -30.69 -2.16 17.34
C ASP A 802 -32.12 -1.71 17.01
N ILE A 803 -32.90 -2.60 16.41
CA ILE A 803 -34.31 -2.37 16.07
C ILE A 803 -35.19 -2.20 17.33
N GLN A 804 -34.75 -2.70 18.48
CA GLN A 804 -35.44 -2.50 19.75
C GLN A 804 -35.31 -1.05 20.27
N ASP A 805 -34.24 -0.35 19.86
CA ASP A 805 -33.91 1.02 20.26
C ASP A 805 -34.37 2.07 19.21
N SER A 806 -35.38 1.78 18.37
CA SER A 806 -35.76 2.66 17.26
C SER A 806 -36.13 4.09 17.65
N ALA A 807 -36.63 4.29 18.88
CA ALA A 807 -36.88 5.61 19.46
C ALA A 807 -35.60 6.45 19.72
N LEU A 808 -34.43 5.81 19.81
CA LEU A 808 -33.13 6.45 20.04
C LEU A 808 -32.34 6.72 18.75
N TRP A 809 -32.69 6.08 17.63
CA TRP A 809 -31.93 6.12 16.38
C TRP A 809 -31.56 7.53 15.94
N ALA A 810 -32.50 8.46 15.93
CA ALA A 810 -32.24 9.84 15.51
C ALA A 810 -31.16 10.53 16.37
N ARG A 811 -31.11 10.25 17.68
CA ARG A 811 -30.08 10.78 18.59
C ARG A 811 -28.74 10.07 18.39
N GLN A 812 -28.75 8.75 18.21
CA GLN A 812 -27.53 7.95 17.99
C GLN A 812 -26.85 8.36 16.66
N ILE A 813 -27.63 8.50 15.59
CA ILE A 813 -27.14 8.98 14.28
C ILE A 813 -26.65 10.43 14.39
N TRP A 814 -27.37 11.31 15.10
CA TRP A 814 -26.93 12.67 15.38
C TRP A 814 -25.55 12.69 16.05
N SER A 815 -25.35 11.94 17.13
CA SER A 815 -24.06 11.83 17.82
C SER A 815 -22.92 11.42 16.88
N GLU A 816 -23.14 10.49 15.96
CA GLU A 816 -22.13 10.09 14.98
C GLU A 816 -21.84 11.14 13.90
N LEU A 817 -22.84 11.93 13.48
CA LEU A 817 -22.66 13.03 12.52
C LEU A 817 -21.82 14.18 13.07
N VAL A 818 -21.88 14.41 14.39
CA VAL A 818 -21.25 15.56 15.06
C VAL A 818 -20.04 15.21 15.93
N CYS A 819 -19.74 13.93 16.16
CA CYS A 819 -18.48 13.54 16.78
C CYS A 819 -17.28 13.82 15.86
N ASN A 820 -16.07 13.83 16.43
CA ASN A 820 -14.81 14.05 15.71
C ASN A 820 -13.80 12.91 15.98
N ASP A 821 -14.31 11.70 16.21
CA ASP A 821 -13.48 10.50 16.24
C ASP A 821 -13.17 9.98 14.82
N ARG A 822 -12.33 8.95 14.75
CA ARG A 822 -11.94 8.28 13.50
C ARG A 822 -12.69 6.97 13.28
N ASP A 823 -13.69 6.66 14.10
CA ASP A 823 -14.41 5.39 14.07
C ASP A 823 -15.44 5.40 12.93
N VAL A 824 -15.02 4.84 11.79
CA VAL A 824 -15.87 4.66 10.60
C VAL A 824 -16.98 3.64 10.85
N GLU A 825 -16.76 2.67 11.75
CA GLU A 825 -17.65 1.55 11.99
C GLU A 825 -18.12 1.53 13.44
N VAL A 826 -19.41 1.79 13.64
CA VAL A 826 -20.00 2.02 14.97
C VAL A 826 -21.32 1.27 15.12
N GLY A 827 -21.48 0.55 16.22
CA GLY A 827 -22.70 -0.16 16.57
C GLY A 827 -23.42 0.47 17.77
N TYR A 828 -24.75 0.40 17.81
CA TYR A 828 -25.56 0.80 18.97
C TYR A 828 -26.54 -0.31 19.36
N SER A 829 -26.48 -0.78 20.60
CA SER A 829 -27.45 -1.71 21.19
C SER A 829 -27.59 -1.49 22.70
N GLY A 830 -28.81 -1.60 23.22
CA GLY A 830 -29.15 -1.31 24.62
C GLY A 830 -28.84 0.14 25.00
N GLY A 831 -28.99 1.07 24.06
CA GLY A 831 -28.61 2.48 24.19
C GLY A 831 -27.10 2.75 24.27
N ARG A 832 -26.24 1.73 24.17
CA ARG A 832 -24.78 1.85 24.29
C ARG A 832 -24.10 1.81 22.93
N ARG A 833 -23.03 2.59 22.78
CA ARG A 833 -22.17 2.62 21.60
C ARG A 833 -21.04 1.60 21.70
N TYR A 834 -20.78 0.92 20.59
CA TYR A 834 -19.72 -0.06 20.40
C TYR A 834 -18.89 0.27 19.16
N VAL A 835 -17.60 -0.04 19.21
CA VAL A 835 -16.66 0.03 18.09
C VAL A 835 -15.91 -1.28 17.99
N PHE A 836 -15.35 -1.61 16.82
CA PHE A 836 -14.71 -2.91 16.59
C PHE A 836 -13.20 -2.76 16.62
N ARG A 837 -12.55 -3.50 17.53
CA ARG A 837 -11.10 -3.44 17.81
C ARG A 837 -10.45 -4.80 17.63
N ASP A 838 -9.20 -4.76 17.18
CA ASP A 838 -8.40 -5.92 16.85
C ASP A 838 -7.46 -6.20 18.04
N ILE A 839 -7.70 -7.26 18.79
CA ILE A 839 -6.99 -7.57 20.05
C ILE A 839 -6.01 -8.72 19.81
N GLU A 840 -4.75 -8.52 20.20
CA GLU A 840 -3.66 -9.49 19.96
C GLU A 840 -3.91 -10.77 20.78
N THR A 841 -3.95 -11.91 20.08
CA THR A 841 -4.37 -13.21 20.64
C THR A 841 -3.47 -14.34 20.15
N SER A 842 -3.05 -15.21 21.06
CA SER A 842 -2.29 -16.43 20.73
C SER A 842 -3.21 -17.56 20.27
N LEU A 843 -2.67 -18.45 19.42
CA LEU A 843 -3.33 -19.71 19.06
C LEU A 843 -3.54 -20.60 20.30
N ALA A 844 -4.60 -21.42 20.28
CA ALA A 844 -4.88 -22.38 21.33
C ALA A 844 -3.85 -23.53 21.36
N ALA A 845 -3.55 -24.04 22.56
CA ALA A 845 -2.51 -25.06 22.73
C ALA A 845 -2.83 -26.42 22.08
N ALA A 846 -4.11 -26.80 22.00
CA ALA A 846 -4.54 -28.09 21.47
C ALA A 846 -5.20 -27.94 20.08
N PRO A 847 -4.70 -28.64 19.04
CA PRO A 847 -5.30 -28.61 17.72
C PRO A 847 -6.60 -29.44 17.64
N VAL A 848 -7.57 -28.96 16.86
CA VAL A 848 -8.72 -29.72 16.40
C VAL A 848 -8.25 -30.75 15.38
N ASN A 849 -8.66 -32.02 15.54
CA ASN A 849 -8.22 -33.10 14.67
C ASN A 849 -9.10 -33.23 13.41
N ILE A 850 -8.60 -32.77 12.26
CA ILE A 850 -9.19 -33.08 10.96
C ILE A 850 -8.88 -34.54 10.64
N LYS A 851 -9.91 -35.39 10.63
CA LYS A 851 -9.77 -36.84 10.42
C LYS A 851 -9.06 -37.12 9.08
N PRO A 852 -8.01 -37.95 9.01
CA PRO A 852 -7.40 -38.33 7.75
C PRO A 852 -8.42 -38.93 6.78
N GLY A 853 -8.31 -38.61 5.49
CA GLY A 853 -9.33 -38.94 4.50
C GLY A 853 -10.60 -38.07 4.53
N SER A 854 -10.67 -37.01 5.36
CA SER A 854 -11.69 -35.96 5.23
C SER A 854 -11.61 -35.31 3.84
N VAL A 855 -12.76 -34.90 3.29
CA VAL A 855 -12.86 -34.28 1.97
C VAL A 855 -13.10 -32.78 2.12
N VAL A 856 -12.14 -31.97 1.67
CA VAL A 856 -12.19 -30.51 1.78
C VAL A 856 -12.31 -29.91 0.40
N VAL A 857 -13.33 -29.07 0.16
CA VAL A 857 -13.49 -28.34 -1.11
C VAL A 857 -12.99 -26.91 -0.94
N VAL A 858 -12.07 -26.50 -1.82
CA VAL A 858 -11.44 -25.17 -1.80
C VAL A 858 -11.87 -24.41 -3.05
N SER A 859 -12.67 -23.36 -2.88
CA SER A 859 -13.09 -22.53 -4.01
C SER A 859 -11.93 -21.63 -4.43
N GLY A 860 -11.49 -21.72 -5.69
CA GLY A 860 -10.32 -21.00 -6.19
C GLY A 860 -9.00 -21.59 -5.65
N GLY A 861 -7.88 -21.26 -6.29
CA GLY A 861 -6.56 -21.60 -5.76
C GLY A 861 -5.81 -22.77 -6.42
N GLY A 862 -6.06 -23.10 -7.70
CA GLY A 862 -5.05 -23.87 -8.46
C GLY A 862 -3.71 -23.11 -8.65
N ARG A 863 -3.70 -21.82 -8.30
CA ARG A 863 -2.69 -20.80 -8.56
C ARG A 863 -2.76 -19.72 -7.46
N GLY A 864 -1.68 -18.94 -7.27
CA GLY A 864 -1.64 -17.86 -6.27
C GLY A 864 -1.79 -18.33 -4.80
N VAL A 865 -2.14 -17.39 -3.90
CA VAL A 865 -2.05 -17.56 -2.42
C VAL A 865 -2.82 -18.74 -1.82
N VAL A 866 -3.95 -19.12 -2.44
CA VAL A 866 -4.80 -20.22 -1.93
C VAL A 866 -4.17 -21.59 -2.24
N TYR A 867 -3.29 -21.71 -3.25
CA TYR A 867 -2.63 -22.98 -3.57
C TYR A 867 -1.72 -23.48 -2.42
N PRO A 868 -0.76 -22.70 -1.89
CA PRO A 868 0.09 -23.17 -0.79
C PRO A 868 -0.68 -23.47 0.49
N CYS A 869 -1.74 -22.71 0.79
CA CYS A 869 -2.66 -22.98 1.89
C CYS A 869 -3.30 -24.38 1.77
N ALA A 870 -3.85 -24.67 0.60
CA ALA A 870 -4.49 -25.95 0.30
C ALA A 870 -3.49 -27.13 0.26
N LYS A 871 -2.29 -26.90 -0.30
CA LYS A 871 -1.19 -27.87 -0.31
C LYS A 871 -0.73 -28.20 1.11
N LEU A 872 -0.49 -27.19 1.94
CA LEU A 872 -0.04 -27.37 3.32
C LEU A 872 -1.11 -28.09 4.15
N LEU A 873 -2.39 -27.71 4.00
CA LEU A 873 -3.52 -28.40 4.63
C LEU A 873 -3.55 -29.89 4.29
N ALA A 874 -3.47 -30.24 2.99
CA ALA A 874 -3.45 -31.62 2.53
C ALA A 874 -2.24 -32.40 3.10
N LYS A 875 -1.05 -31.76 3.15
CA LYS A 875 0.18 -32.34 3.68
C LYS A 875 0.13 -32.59 5.19
N VAL A 876 -0.37 -31.63 5.96
CA VAL A 876 -0.41 -31.64 7.43
C VAL A 876 -1.48 -32.61 7.98
N THR A 877 -2.63 -32.69 7.33
CA THR A 877 -3.80 -33.45 7.83
C THR A 877 -4.05 -34.78 7.12
N GLY A 878 -3.44 -35.01 5.96
CA GLY A 878 -3.81 -36.13 5.09
C GLY A 878 -5.24 -36.04 4.54
N ALA A 879 -5.89 -34.88 4.61
CA ALA A 879 -7.18 -34.64 3.98
C ALA A 879 -7.07 -34.67 2.45
N ARG A 880 -8.12 -35.15 1.79
CA ARG A 880 -8.27 -35.01 0.34
C ARG A 880 -8.78 -33.61 0.04
N VAL A 881 -7.91 -32.80 -0.53
CA VAL A 881 -8.22 -31.41 -0.87
C VAL A 881 -8.60 -31.31 -2.35
N ILE A 882 -9.81 -30.84 -2.63
CA ILE A 882 -10.37 -30.67 -3.96
C ILE A 882 -10.40 -29.17 -4.23
N ILE A 883 -9.44 -28.70 -5.01
CA ILE A 883 -9.25 -27.27 -5.29
C ILE A 883 -9.73 -26.92 -6.69
N THR A 884 -10.22 -25.70 -6.87
CA THR A 884 -10.94 -25.33 -8.10
C THR A 884 -10.39 -24.10 -8.80
N GLY A 885 -10.81 -23.94 -10.05
CA GLY A 885 -10.66 -22.70 -10.80
C GLY A 885 -11.08 -22.86 -12.26
N ARG A 886 -10.92 -21.78 -13.02
CA ARG A 886 -11.30 -21.70 -14.43
C ARG A 886 -10.23 -22.23 -15.40
N THR A 887 -8.99 -22.37 -14.93
CA THR A 887 -7.83 -22.73 -15.76
C THR A 887 -7.88 -24.21 -16.14
N VAL A 888 -8.13 -24.54 -17.40
CA VAL A 888 -8.10 -25.92 -17.89
C VAL A 888 -6.66 -26.45 -17.84
N PRO A 889 -6.36 -27.57 -17.14
CA PRO A 889 -5.02 -28.15 -17.13
C PRO A 889 -4.51 -28.46 -18.55
N PRO A 890 -3.19 -28.43 -18.80
CA PRO A 890 -2.64 -28.96 -20.03
C PRO A 890 -2.82 -30.47 -20.16
N ARG A 891 -2.76 -30.94 -21.41
CA ARG A 891 -2.70 -32.38 -21.74
C ARG A 891 -1.32 -32.97 -21.46
N GLY A 892 -0.28 -32.14 -21.47
CA GLY A 892 1.12 -32.53 -21.22
C GLY A 892 1.95 -32.62 -22.52
N GLU A 893 1.30 -32.52 -23.68
CA GLU A 893 1.91 -32.60 -25.00
C GLU A 893 2.21 -31.21 -25.59
N GLU A 894 1.63 -30.14 -25.03
CA GLU A 894 1.73 -28.79 -25.57
C GLU A 894 3.18 -28.26 -25.61
N GLU A 895 3.66 -27.83 -26.78
CA GLU A 895 5.05 -27.35 -26.96
C GLU A 895 5.45 -26.22 -26.01
N TRP A 896 4.52 -25.33 -25.65
CA TRP A 896 4.78 -24.24 -24.71
C TRP A 896 5.04 -24.71 -23.27
N LEU A 897 4.81 -25.98 -22.93
CA LEU A 897 5.29 -26.57 -21.66
C LEU A 897 6.81 -26.80 -21.67
N LYS A 898 7.37 -27.12 -22.84
CA LYS A 898 8.79 -27.47 -23.00
C LYS A 898 9.72 -26.25 -22.95
N VAL A 899 9.17 -25.05 -23.18
CA VAL A 899 9.89 -23.77 -23.10
C VAL A 899 10.47 -23.58 -21.69
N PRO A 900 11.79 -23.37 -21.53
CA PRO A 900 12.42 -23.03 -20.25
C PRO A 900 11.87 -21.71 -19.67
N GLU A 901 11.84 -21.58 -18.35
CA GLU A 901 11.27 -20.37 -17.71
C GLU A 901 12.03 -19.09 -18.10
N ALA A 902 13.34 -19.17 -18.34
CA ALA A 902 14.18 -18.06 -18.83
C ALA A 902 13.82 -17.60 -20.25
N GLU A 903 13.26 -18.48 -21.09
CA GLU A 903 12.85 -18.15 -22.46
C GLU A 903 11.38 -17.69 -22.55
N LEU A 904 10.61 -17.84 -21.48
CA LEU A 904 9.19 -17.51 -21.45
C LEU A 904 8.87 -16.03 -21.82
N PRO A 905 9.70 -15.02 -21.47
CA PRO A 905 9.50 -13.63 -21.93
C PRO A 905 9.63 -13.48 -23.45
N ALA A 906 10.62 -14.13 -24.07
CA ALA A 906 10.81 -14.11 -25.52
C ALA A 906 9.69 -14.88 -26.24
N TYR A 907 9.27 -16.02 -25.67
CA TYR A 907 8.14 -16.81 -26.16
C TYR A 907 6.82 -16.01 -26.09
N ARG A 908 6.59 -15.24 -25.02
CA ARG A 908 5.46 -14.31 -24.88
C ARG A 908 5.42 -13.30 -26.02
N MET A 909 6.54 -12.63 -26.31
CA MET A 909 6.60 -11.64 -27.40
C MET A 909 6.33 -12.28 -28.77
N SER A 910 6.87 -13.47 -29.00
CA SER A 910 6.61 -14.26 -30.22
C SER A 910 5.14 -14.71 -30.34
N PHE A 911 4.50 -15.05 -29.22
CA PHE A 911 3.07 -15.37 -29.17
C PHE A 911 2.21 -14.15 -29.50
N LEU A 912 2.46 -13.00 -28.87
CA LEU A 912 1.69 -11.76 -29.10
C LEU A 912 1.71 -11.37 -30.58
N LYS A 913 2.89 -11.37 -31.23
CA LYS A 913 3.03 -11.10 -32.66
C LYS A 913 2.20 -12.06 -33.52
N ARG A 914 2.32 -13.37 -33.26
CA ARG A 914 1.56 -14.38 -34.01
C ARG A 914 0.06 -14.21 -33.83
N TYR A 915 -0.40 -14.02 -32.59
CA TYR A 915 -1.81 -13.86 -32.27
C TYR A 915 -2.41 -12.64 -32.98
N LEU A 916 -1.72 -11.49 -32.97
CA LEU A 916 -2.17 -10.26 -33.65
C LEU A 916 -2.19 -10.41 -35.18
N ALA A 917 -1.26 -11.17 -35.75
CA ALA A 917 -1.26 -11.49 -37.19
C ALA A 917 -2.41 -12.44 -37.59
N GLU A 918 -2.76 -13.40 -36.72
CA GLU A 918 -3.85 -14.36 -36.92
C GLU A 918 -5.25 -13.76 -36.61
N HIS A 919 -5.33 -12.73 -35.78
CA HIS A 919 -6.58 -12.09 -35.34
C HIS A 919 -6.60 -10.58 -35.66
N PRO A 920 -6.82 -10.18 -36.93
CA PRO A 920 -6.90 -8.77 -37.31
C PRO A 920 -7.95 -8.00 -36.50
N GLY A 921 -7.53 -6.88 -35.90
CA GLY A 921 -8.38 -6.05 -35.04
C GLY A 921 -8.36 -6.42 -33.55
N ALA A 922 -7.68 -7.50 -33.16
CA ALA A 922 -7.40 -7.75 -31.74
C ALA A 922 -6.33 -6.79 -31.20
N THR A 923 -6.41 -6.47 -29.92
CA THR A 923 -5.47 -5.54 -29.26
C THR A 923 -4.35 -6.28 -28.52
N PRO A 924 -3.17 -5.67 -28.30
CA PRO A 924 -2.08 -6.28 -27.54
C PRO A 924 -2.45 -6.63 -26.10
N VAL A 925 -3.35 -5.88 -25.45
CA VAL A 925 -3.94 -6.26 -24.15
C VAL A 925 -4.76 -7.55 -24.27
N GLN A 926 -5.56 -7.70 -25.33
CA GLN A 926 -6.31 -8.93 -25.58
C GLN A 926 -5.36 -10.11 -25.85
N ALA A 927 -4.36 -9.92 -26.72
CA ALA A 927 -3.34 -10.93 -27.01
C ALA A 927 -2.54 -11.36 -25.77
N ARG A 928 -2.21 -10.40 -24.89
CA ARG A 928 -1.56 -10.64 -23.59
C ARG A 928 -2.47 -11.43 -22.66
N ARG A 929 -3.75 -11.06 -22.53
CA ARG A 929 -4.74 -11.80 -21.72
C ARG A 929 -4.90 -13.25 -22.20
N VAL A 930 -4.90 -13.49 -23.51
CA VAL A 930 -4.94 -14.85 -24.08
C VAL A 930 -3.65 -15.61 -23.78
N PHE A 931 -2.47 -15.01 -23.94
CA PHE A 931 -1.21 -15.65 -23.53
C PHE A 931 -1.21 -16.03 -22.04
N ASP A 932 -1.62 -15.10 -21.19
CA ASP A 932 -1.65 -15.30 -19.75
C ASP A 932 -2.65 -16.42 -19.40
N SER A 933 -3.83 -16.49 -20.02
CA SER A 933 -4.83 -17.55 -19.79
C SER A 933 -4.45 -18.93 -20.35
N ASP A 934 -3.98 -18.97 -21.60
CA ASP A 934 -3.86 -20.21 -22.38
C ASP A 934 -2.46 -20.83 -22.33
N VAL A 935 -1.47 -20.09 -21.83
CA VAL A 935 -0.09 -20.54 -21.63
C VAL A 935 0.34 -20.36 -20.18
N ALA A 936 0.52 -19.13 -19.70
CA ALA A 936 1.22 -18.88 -18.42
C ALA A 936 0.48 -19.49 -17.22
N ASN A 937 -0.82 -19.24 -17.09
CA ASN A 937 -1.66 -19.80 -16.03
C ASN A 937 -1.71 -21.34 -16.08
N ARG A 938 -1.67 -21.93 -17.27
CA ARG A 938 -1.71 -23.39 -17.45
C ARG A 938 -0.36 -24.05 -17.13
N ARG A 939 0.77 -23.38 -17.42
CA ARG A 939 2.11 -23.75 -16.94
C ARG A 939 2.20 -23.75 -15.41
N GLU A 940 1.77 -22.66 -14.77
CA GLU A 940 1.78 -22.51 -13.31
C GLU A 940 0.96 -23.64 -12.65
N LEU A 941 -0.28 -23.85 -13.10
CA LEU A 941 -1.15 -24.91 -12.59
C LEU A 941 -0.52 -26.29 -12.77
N HIS A 942 0.06 -26.59 -13.93
CA HIS A 942 0.69 -27.89 -14.18
C HIS A 942 1.87 -28.13 -13.24
N ARG A 943 2.77 -27.15 -13.09
CA ARG A 943 3.90 -27.19 -12.16
C ARG A 943 3.44 -27.46 -10.72
N ASN A 944 2.40 -26.75 -10.26
CA ASN A 944 1.82 -26.91 -8.94
C ASN A 944 1.26 -28.34 -8.71
N LEU A 945 0.53 -28.89 -9.69
CA LEU A 945 -0.03 -30.24 -9.57
C LEU A 945 1.05 -31.34 -9.65
N GLU A 946 2.07 -31.18 -10.50
CA GLU A 946 3.21 -32.09 -10.56
C GLU A 946 4.03 -32.11 -9.27
N ASP A 947 4.26 -30.94 -8.67
CA ASP A 947 4.92 -30.82 -7.37
C ASP A 947 4.12 -31.53 -6.26
N CYS A 948 2.79 -31.37 -6.21
CA CYS A 948 1.94 -32.13 -5.29
C CYS A 948 2.03 -33.66 -5.52
N ARG A 949 2.02 -34.11 -6.78
CA ARG A 949 2.15 -35.54 -7.14
C ARG A 949 3.49 -36.12 -6.69
N LYS A 950 4.59 -35.42 -6.96
CA LYS A 950 5.95 -35.82 -6.54
C LYS A 950 6.09 -35.92 -5.02
N GLN A 951 5.41 -35.05 -4.27
CA GLN A 951 5.38 -35.08 -2.81
C GLN A 951 4.32 -36.04 -2.22
N GLY A 952 3.55 -36.75 -3.04
CA GLY A 952 2.49 -37.67 -2.57
C GLY A 952 1.29 -36.98 -1.91
N ILE A 953 1.10 -35.67 -2.14
CA ILE A 953 0.07 -34.87 -1.49
C ILE A 953 -1.29 -35.09 -2.19
N SER A 954 -2.33 -35.42 -1.42
CA SER A 954 -3.69 -35.72 -1.93
C SER A 954 -4.48 -34.45 -2.30
N LEU A 955 -3.96 -33.67 -3.26
CA LEU A 955 -4.60 -32.49 -3.82
C LEU A 955 -5.09 -32.78 -5.26
N GLU A 956 -6.39 -32.62 -5.50
CA GLU A 956 -7.04 -32.78 -6.81
C GLU A 956 -7.52 -31.43 -7.34
N TYR A 957 -7.32 -31.16 -8.63
CA TYR A 957 -7.88 -29.99 -9.29
C TYR A 957 -9.15 -30.32 -10.09
N LYS A 958 -10.22 -29.54 -9.87
CA LYS A 958 -11.44 -29.59 -10.70
C LYS A 958 -11.67 -28.25 -11.39
N VAL A 959 -11.84 -28.28 -12.71
CA VAL A 959 -12.25 -27.08 -13.48
C VAL A 959 -13.68 -26.72 -13.09
N CYS A 960 -13.89 -25.50 -12.61
CA CYS A 960 -15.19 -24.95 -12.26
C CYS A 960 -15.08 -23.42 -12.30
N ASP A 961 -15.97 -22.76 -13.05
CA ASP A 961 -16.23 -21.35 -12.76
C ASP A 961 -17.05 -21.30 -11.48
N MET A 962 -16.51 -20.63 -10.47
CA MET A 962 -17.12 -20.48 -9.16
C MET A 962 -18.16 -19.32 -9.13
N THR A 963 -18.34 -18.60 -10.24
CA THR A 963 -19.47 -17.66 -10.42
C THR A 963 -20.71 -18.32 -11.03
N ASP A 964 -20.58 -19.52 -11.62
CA ASP A 964 -21.69 -20.29 -12.17
C ASP A 964 -22.30 -21.21 -11.09
N VAL A 965 -23.50 -20.86 -10.62
CA VAL A 965 -24.26 -21.62 -9.61
C VAL A 965 -24.53 -23.07 -10.06
N GLY A 966 -24.77 -23.30 -11.36
CA GLY A 966 -25.01 -24.62 -11.92
C GLY A 966 -23.74 -25.48 -11.95
N ALA A 967 -22.60 -24.89 -12.29
CA ALA A 967 -21.29 -25.54 -12.22
C ALA A 967 -20.92 -25.91 -10.77
N VAL A 968 -21.07 -24.98 -9.82
CA VAL A 968 -20.79 -25.22 -8.39
C VAL A 968 -21.67 -26.35 -7.82
N ARG A 969 -22.97 -26.35 -8.13
CA ARG A 969 -23.89 -27.45 -7.76
C ARG A 969 -23.45 -28.79 -8.33
N SER A 970 -23.11 -28.82 -9.62
CA SER A 970 -22.68 -30.02 -10.32
C SER A 970 -21.38 -30.60 -9.75
N LEU A 971 -20.43 -29.71 -9.42
CA LEU A 971 -19.18 -30.05 -8.74
C LEU A 971 -19.44 -30.65 -7.36
N LEU A 972 -20.18 -29.98 -6.48
CA LEU A 972 -20.43 -30.48 -5.11
C LEU A 972 -21.19 -31.81 -5.14
N ALA A 973 -22.15 -31.96 -6.05
CA ALA A 973 -22.83 -33.23 -6.28
C ALA A 973 -21.87 -34.32 -6.80
N GLN A 974 -20.90 -33.98 -7.65
CA GLN A 974 -19.84 -34.91 -8.06
C GLN A 974 -18.94 -35.32 -6.90
N VAL A 975 -18.46 -34.37 -6.10
CA VAL A 975 -17.63 -34.65 -4.91
C VAL A 975 -18.34 -35.64 -3.97
N ARG A 976 -19.65 -35.46 -3.75
CA ARG A 976 -20.45 -36.41 -2.95
C ARG A 976 -20.63 -37.77 -3.61
N ARG A 977 -20.70 -37.87 -4.95
CA ARG A 977 -20.74 -39.17 -5.66
C ARG A 977 -19.39 -39.89 -5.60
N ASP A 978 -18.30 -39.15 -5.83
CA ASP A 978 -16.95 -39.70 -5.95
C ASP A 978 -16.39 -40.12 -4.57
N TYR A 979 -16.79 -39.44 -3.49
CA TYR A 979 -16.21 -39.62 -2.14
C TYR A 979 -17.22 -39.81 -0.99
N GLY A 980 -18.52 -39.72 -1.25
CA GLY A 980 -19.58 -39.97 -0.24
C GLY A 980 -19.78 -38.88 0.82
N ARG A 981 -18.93 -37.84 0.85
CA ARG A 981 -18.91 -36.82 1.91
C ARG A 981 -18.26 -35.51 1.46
N ILE A 982 -18.60 -34.44 2.18
CA ILE A 982 -17.85 -33.17 2.24
C ILE A 982 -17.71 -32.84 3.73
N ASP A 983 -16.49 -32.54 4.16
CA ASP A 983 -16.13 -32.34 5.57
C ASP A 983 -15.67 -30.91 5.88
N GLY A 984 -15.25 -30.14 4.87
CA GLY A 984 -14.78 -28.78 5.07
C GLY A 984 -14.90 -27.96 3.80
N ILE A 985 -15.21 -26.68 3.97
CA ILE A 985 -15.18 -25.69 2.89
C ILE A 985 -14.11 -24.65 3.19
N VAL A 986 -13.35 -24.28 2.17
CA VAL A 986 -12.43 -23.15 2.19
C VAL A 986 -12.81 -22.21 1.05
N HIS A 987 -13.38 -21.07 1.39
CA HIS A 987 -13.81 -20.07 0.43
C HIS A 987 -12.68 -19.06 0.15
N GLY A 988 -11.80 -19.42 -0.81
CA GLY A 988 -10.66 -18.60 -1.25
C GLY A 988 -10.86 -17.84 -2.58
N ALA A 989 -11.99 -18.03 -3.26
CA ALA A 989 -12.21 -17.45 -4.59
C ALA A 989 -12.54 -15.96 -4.47
N THR A 990 -12.00 -15.15 -5.38
CA THR A 990 -12.33 -13.73 -5.49
C THR A 990 -11.89 -13.18 -6.85
N ILE A 991 -12.50 -12.08 -7.27
CA ILE A 991 -12.06 -11.18 -8.32
C ILE A 991 -11.77 -9.83 -7.64
N GLU A 992 -10.74 -9.14 -8.12
CA GLU A 992 -10.30 -7.84 -7.61
C GLU A 992 -10.04 -6.96 -8.84
N GLU A 993 -10.69 -5.78 -8.89
CA GLU A 993 -10.62 -4.83 -10.01
C GLU A 993 -10.48 -3.39 -9.45
N SER A 994 -9.33 -3.08 -8.83
CA SER A 994 -9.05 -1.78 -8.21
C SER A 994 -9.24 -0.60 -9.16
N LYS A 995 -10.21 0.27 -8.83
CA LYS A 995 -10.51 1.54 -9.52
C LYS A 995 -11.21 2.48 -8.54
N SER A 996 -10.95 3.78 -8.59
CA SER A 996 -11.71 4.77 -7.81
C SER A 996 -13.22 4.65 -8.09
N LEU A 997 -14.06 4.99 -7.11
CA LEU A 997 -15.49 4.73 -7.17
C LEU A 997 -16.18 5.16 -8.49
N PRO A 998 -15.97 6.36 -9.07
CA PRO A 998 -16.59 6.76 -10.34
C PRO A 998 -16.06 6.04 -11.59
N MET A 999 -14.91 5.37 -11.49
CA MET A 999 -14.28 4.63 -12.59
C MET A 999 -14.72 3.16 -12.65
N LYS A 1000 -15.55 2.72 -11.70
CA LYS A 1000 -16.21 1.40 -11.70
C LYS A 1000 -17.56 1.48 -12.43
N SER A 1001 -17.98 0.37 -13.02
CA SER A 1001 -19.35 0.18 -13.55
C SER A 1001 -20.15 -0.76 -12.65
N SER A 1002 -21.49 -0.68 -12.70
CA SER A 1002 -22.39 -1.63 -12.00
C SER A 1002 -22.01 -3.08 -12.28
N ASP A 1003 -21.71 -3.43 -13.54
CA ASP A 1003 -21.31 -4.78 -13.95
C ASP A 1003 -20.01 -5.26 -13.28
N ALA A 1004 -19.01 -4.38 -13.14
CA ALA A 1004 -17.77 -4.71 -12.45
C ALA A 1004 -18.03 -4.93 -10.95
N PHE A 1005 -18.81 -4.04 -10.34
CA PHE A 1005 -19.23 -4.12 -8.94
C PHE A 1005 -19.94 -5.45 -8.64
N VAL A 1006 -20.91 -5.84 -9.47
CA VAL A 1006 -21.67 -7.10 -9.34
C VAL A 1006 -20.81 -8.33 -9.64
N ARG A 1007 -19.84 -8.27 -10.59
CA ARG A 1007 -18.89 -9.38 -10.79
C ARG A 1007 -18.01 -9.62 -9.56
N THR A 1008 -17.52 -8.56 -8.91
CA THR A 1008 -16.76 -8.65 -7.66
C THR A 1008 -17.60 -9.37 -6.59
N LEU A 1009 -18.85 -8.95 -6.38
CA LEU A 1009 -19.81 -9.61 -5.49
C LEU A 1009 -20.06 -11.08 -5.83
N ALA A 1010 -20.24 -11.41 -7.12
CA ALA A 1010 -20.51 -12.76 -7.58
C ALA A 1010 -19.40 -13.75 -7.20
N SER A 1011 -18.14 -13.33 -7.34
CA SER A 1011 -16.96 -14.14 -7.02
C SER A 1011 -16.78 -14.47 -5.53
N LYS A 1012 -17.48 -13.73 -4.65
CA LYS A 1012 -17.26 -13.74 -3.20
C LYS A 1012 -18.56 -13.92 -2.43
N ALA A 1013 -19.34 -12.85 -2.27
CA ALA A 1013 -20.54 -12.84 -1.44
C ALA A 1013 -21.69 -13.72 -1.97
N HIS A 1014 -21.91 -13.77 -3.29
CA HIS A 1014 -22.94 -14.69 -3.83
C HIS A 1014 -22.47 -16.14 -3.81
N LEU A 1015 -21.21 -16.41 -4.20
CA LEU A 1015 -20.61 -17.74 -4.08
C LEU A 1015 -20.66 -18.27 -2.63
N TRP A 1016 -20.35 -17.44 -1.64
CA TRP A 1016 -20.48 -17.80 -0.24
C TRP A 1016 -21.90 -18.29 0.10
N ARG A 1017 -22.94 -17.58 -0.33
CA ARG A 1017 -24.35 -18.01 -0.14
C ARG A 1017 -24.63 -19.35 -0.81
N VAL A 1018 -24.13 -19.57 -2.04
CA VAL A 1018 -24.27 -20.85 -2.76
C VAL A 1018 -23.62 -21.97 -1.95
N LEU A 1019 -22.36 -21.81 -1.55
CA LEU A 1019 -21.63 -22.80 -0.75
C LEU A 1019 -22.37 -23.11 0.57
N VAL A 1020 -22.87 -22.10 1.27
CA VAL A 1020 -23.68 -22.27 2.49
C VAL A 1020 -24.99 -23.02 2.23
N GLN A 1021 -25.71 -22.73 1.13
CA GLN A 1021 -26.95 -23.42 0.80
C GLN A 1021 -26.68 -24.89 0.45
N GLU A 1022 -25.78 -25.11 -0.50
CA GLU A 1022 -25.52 -26.43 -1.06
C GLU A 1022 -24.84 -27.36 -0.07
N THR A 1023 -24.11 -26.85 0.93
CA THR A 1023 -23.48 -27.66 1.98
C THR A 1023 -24.21 -27.65 3.32
N TRP A 1024 -25.44 -27.09 3.37
CA TRP A 1024 -26.22 -27.04 4.61
C TRP A 1024 -26.49 -28.43 5.22
N ASN A 1025 -26.63 -29.47 4.38
CA ASN A 1025 -26.89 -30.83 4.88
C ASN A 1025 -25.61 -31.70 4.98
N ASP A 1026 -24.44 -31.18 4.62
CA ASP A 1026 -23.17 -31.86 4.84
C ASP A 1026 -22.74 -31.77 6.32
N LYS A 1027 -22.05 -32.80 6.80
CA LYS A 1027 -21.49 -32.86 8.16
C LYS A 1027 -20.14 -32.14 8.23
N LEU A 1028 -20.14 -30.85 7.90
CA LEU A 1028 -18.93 -30.03 7.91
C LEU A 1028 -18.33 -29.97 9.33
N GLN A 1029 -17.01 -30.08 9.39
CA GLN A 1029 -16.19 -29.75 10.56
C GLN A 1029 -15.87 -28.25 10.58
N PHE A 1030 -15.71 -27.63 9.39
CA PHE A 1030 -15.36 -26.21 9.26
C PHE A 1030 -15.85 -25.57 7.95
N PHE A 1031 -15.94 -24.24 7.96
CA PHE A 1031 -16.13 -23.36 6.81
C PHE A 1031 -15.21 -22.14 6.99
N ILE A 1032 -14.07 -22.10 6.29
CA ILE A 1032 -13.11 -21.00 6.40
C ILE A 1032 -13.30 -20.03 5.24
N ASN A 1033 -13.36 -18.73 5.51
CA ASN A 1033 -13.33 -17.70 4.46
C ASN A 1033 -11.97 -17.02 4.43
N PHE A 1034 -11.42 -16.82 3.23
CA PHE A 1034 -10.36 -15.83 3.05
C PHE A 1034 -11.04 -14.46 3.03
N GLY A 1035 -10.83 -13.65 4.06
CA GLY A 1035 -11.19 -12.23 4.06
C GLY A 1035 -10.10 -11.39 3.41
N SER A 1036 -10.04 -10.11 3.78
CA SER A 1036 -8.97 -9.18 3.40
C SER A 1036 -8.92 -8.01 4.38
N GLY A 1037 -7.71 -7.58 4.73
CA GLY A 1037 -7.48 -6.34 5.48
C GLY A 1037 -8.10 -5.10 4.82
N SER A 1038 -8.33 -5.11 3.49
CA SER A 1038 -9.11 -4.06 2.83
C SER A 1038 -10.59 -4.07 3.25
N GLY A 1039 -11.20 -5.23 3.48
CA GLY A 1039 -12.54 -5.34 4.07
C GLY A 1039 -12.58 -4.81 5.49
N ARG A 1040 -11.59 -5.19 6.31
CA ARG A 1040 -11.47 -4.76 7.71
C ARG A 1040 -11.18 -3.26 7.86
N TYR A 1041 -10.31 -2.69 7.03
CA TYR A 1041 -9.73 -1.34 7.22
C TYR A 1041 -9.98 -0.32 6.09
N GLY A 1042 -10.57 -0.75 4.97
CA GLY A 1042 -10.70 0.02 3.73
C GLY A 1042 -9.39 0.22 2.98
N ASN A 1043 -9.45 0.20 1.65
CA ASN A 1043 -8.34 0.58 0.76
C ASN A 1043 -8.83 1.44 -0.41
N LYS A 1044 -7.95 2.27 -1.00
CA LYS A 1044 -8.30 3.11 -2.15
C LYS A 1044 -8.61 2.24 -3.37
N GLY A 1045 -9.74 2.49 -4.03
CA GLY A 1045 -10.16 1.84 -5.27
C GLY A 1045 -10.86 0.48 -5.10
N GLN A 1046 -11.09 0.04 -3.86
CA GLN A 1046 -11.57 -1.31 -3.53
C GLN A 1046 -12.96 -1.33 -2.86
N THR A 1047 -13.82 -0.35 -3.17
CA THR A 1047 -15.16 -0.20 -2.56
C THR A 1047 -16.06 -1.44 -2.67
N ASP A 1048 -16.08 -2.11 -3.84
CA ASP A 1048 -16.78 -3.37 -4.10
C ASP A 1048 -16.11 -4.59 -3.45
N TYR A 1049 -14.79 -4.69 -3.57
CA TYR A 1049 -13.99 -5.80 -3.05
C TYR A 1049 -14.04 -5.84 -1.52
N SER A 1050 -13.88 -4.69 -0.87
CA SER A 1050 -13.93 -4.59 0.58
C SER A 1050 -15.35 -4.77 1.11
N LEU A 1051 -16.38 -4.25 0.43
CA LEU A 1051 -17.79 -4.59 0.71
C LEU A 1051 -18.01 -6.11 0.66
N ALA A 1052 -17.52 -6.78 -0.38
CA ALA A 1052 -17.73 -8.21 -0.57
C ALA A 1052 -17.02 -9.07 0.48
N ASN A 1053 -15.76 -8.76 0.80
CA ASN A 1053 -14.99 -9.47 1.83
C ASN A 1053 -15.58 -9.22 3.23
N TYR A 1054 -15.93 -7.96 3.57
CA TYR A 1054 -16.41 -7.64 4.91
C TYR A 1054 -17.84 -8.14 5.17
N LEU A 1055 -18.71 -8.17 4.14
CA LEU A 1055 -19.98 -8.87 4.24
C LEU A 1055 -19.79 -10.37 4.52
N VAL A 1056 -18.84 -11.04 3.85
CA VAL A 1056 -18.55 -12.47 4.10
C VAL A 1056 -17.98 -12.70 5.50
N ALA A 1057 -17.15 -11.79 6.02
CA ALA A 1057 -16.68 -11.84 7.40
C ALA A 1057 -17.87 -11.86 8.38
N LYS A 1058 -18.79 -10.89 8.23
CA LYS A 1058 -19.95 -10.78 9.11
C LYS A 1058 -20.97 -11.90 8.90
N ALA A 1059 -21.24 -12.31 7.67
CA ALA A 1059 -22.14 -13.42 7.38
C ALA A 1059 -21.58 -14.76 7.87
N GLY A 1060 -20.25 -14.91 7.92
CA GLY A 1060 -19.54 -16.03 8.53
C GLY A 1060 -19.79 -16.17 10.05
N LEU A 1061 -19.83 -15.06 10.79
CA LEU A 1061 -20.20 -15.04 12.21
C LEU A 1061 -21.63 -15.57 12.41
N VAL A 1062 -22.59 -15.00 11.67
CA VAL A 1062 -24.02 -15.41 11.71
C VAL A 1062 -24.21 -16.88 11.33
N TYR A 1063 -23.49 -17.35 10.31
CA TYR A 1063 -23.52 -18.76 9.91
C TYR A 1063 -22.98 -19.67 11.02
N GLY A 1064 -21.91 -19.26 11.72
CA GLY A 1064 -21.34 -19.99 12.86
C GLY A 1064 -22.34 -20.13 14.02
N GLU A 1065 -23.02 -19.06 14.41
CA GLU A 1065 -24.08 -19.10 15.43
C GLU A 1065 -25.24 -20.04 15.04
N LEU A 1066 -25.65 -20.03 13.77
CA LEU A 1066 -26.69 -20.92 13.24
C LEU A 1066 -26.22 -22.38 13.08
N ARG A 1067 -24.91 -22.64 13.13
CA ARG A 1067 -24.28 -23.95 12.88
C ARG A 1067 -23.23 -24.25 13.96
N PRO A 1068 -23.59 -24.35 15.26
CA PRO A 1068 -22.63 -24.39 16.37
C PRO A 1068 -21.72 -25.64 16.43
N GLY A 1069 -21.90 -26.61 15.53
CA GLY A 1069 -20.97 -27.73 15.32
C GLY A 1069 -19.99 -27.56 14.15
N VAL A 1070 -20.08 -26.47 13.39
CA VAL A 1070 -19.22 -26.14 12.24
C VAL A 1070 -18.35 -24.95 12.60
N ARG A 1071 -17.02 -25.13 12.58
CA ARG A 1071 -16.10 -24.02 12.83
C ARG A 1071 -16.12 -23.02 11.66
N SER A 1072 -16.78 -21.89 11.84
CA SER A 1072 -16.85 -20.79 10.87
C SER A 1072 -15.89 -19.69 11.28
N VAL A 1073 -14.88 -19.39 10.46
CA VAL A 1073 -13.96 -18.26 10.69
C VAL A 1073 -13.57 -17.59 9.38
N THR A 1074 -13.48 -16.27 9.41
CA THR A 1074 -12.94 -15.46 8.32
C THR A 1074 -11.58 -14.90 8.71
N ILE A 1075 -10.58 -15.08 7.85
CA ILE A 1075 -9.22 -14.59 8.08
C ILE A 1075 -8.97 -13.37 7.18
N ASP A 1076 -8.91 -12.18 7.76
CA ASP A 1076 -8.60 -10.95 7.05
C ASP A 1076 -7.09 -10.82 6.85
N TRP A 1077 -6.69 -11.02 5.59
CA TRP A 1077 -5.30 -11.11 5.18
C TRP A 1077 -4.66 -9.74 4.85
N PRO A 1078 -3.38 -9.55 5.19
CA PRO A 1078 -2.58 -8.40 4.73
C PRO A 1078 -2.13 -8.64 3.28
N VAL A 1079 -1.13 -7.91 2.78
CA VAL A 1079 -0.59 -8.15 1.43
C VAL A 1079 0.33 -9.38 1.44
N TRP A 1080 0.19 -10.26 0.44
CA TRP A 1080 1.01 -11.47 0.30
C TRP A 1080 2.08 -11.28 -0.77
N VAL A 1081 3.29 -11.73 -0.52
CA VAL A 1081 4.38 -11.84 -1.51
C VAL A 1081 4.86 -13.28 -1.64
N GLY A 1082 5.46 -13.63 -2.78
CA GLY A 1082 5.93 -14.98 -3.09
C GLY A 1082 5.12 -15.65 -4.20
N ALA A 1083 3.79 -15.46 -4.26
CA ALA A 1083 2.99 -15.71 -5.47
C ALA A 1083 1.66 -14.93 -5.45
N GLY A 1084 1.13 -14.61 -6.63
CA GLY A 1084 -0.21 -14.02 -6.78
C GLY A 1084 -0.21 -12.72 -7.61
N ILE A 1085 -1.07 -11.79 -7.22
CA ILE A 1085 -1.33 -10.51 -7.92
C ILE A 1085 -0.24 -9.45 -7.63
N VAL A 1086 0.47 -9.62 -6.51
CA VAL A 1086 1.45 -8.68 -5.97
C VAL A 1086 2.81 -8.95 -6.62
N GLU A 1087 3.45 -7.92 -7.15
CA GLU A 1087 4.74 -8.06 -7.83
C GLU A 1087 5.86 -8.44 -6.86
N ASN A 1088 6.65 -9.47 -7.18
CA ASN A 1088 7.77 -9.93 -6.33
C ASN A 1088 9.02 -9.03 -6.43
N ASN A 1089 8.90 -7.79 -6.94
CA ASN A 1089 9.99 -6.82 -7.01
C ASN A 1089 10.32 -6.28 -5.61
N ALA A 1090 11.59 -6.34 -5.20
CA ALA A 1090 12.06 -5.84 -3.90
C ALA A 1090 11.69 -4.37 -3.67
N ASP A 1091 11.80 -3.51 -4.68
CA ASP A 1091 11.47 -2.08 -4.59
C ASP A 1091 9.97 -1.85 -4.41
N TYR A 1092 9.13 -2.72 -4.95
CA TYR A 1092 7.69 -2.68 -4.73
C TYR A 1092 7.34 -3.12 -3.30
N GLN A 1093 7.97 -4.18 -2.80
CA GLN A 1093 7.78 -4.62 -1.41
C GLN A 1093 8.22 -3.56 -0.41
N GLU A 1094 9.36 -2.90 -0.64
CA GLU A 1094 9.85 -1.87 0.28
C GLU A 1094 8.99 -0.61 0.23
N ARG A 1095 8.47 -0.22 -0.93
CA ARG A 1095 7.44 0.84 -1.03
C ARG A 1095 6.18 0.49 -0.24
N LEU A 1096 5.69 -0.75 -0.29
CA LEU A 1096 4.55 -1.19 0.52
C LEU A 1096 4.85 -1.09 2.03
N ARG A 1097 6.02 -1.55 2.49
CA ARG A 1097 6.45 -1.45 3.90
C ARG A 1097 6.62 0.01 4.35
N ALA A 1098 7.16 0.88 3.50
CA ALA A 1098 7.32 2.31 3.76
C ALA A 1098 5.97 3.06 3.77
N MET A 1099 4.97 2.55 3.04
CA MET A 1099 3.58 3.00 3.12
C MET A 1099 2.82 2.40 4.33
N GLY A 1100 3.50 1.67 5.23
CA GLY A 1100 2.90 1.11 6.43
C GLY A 1100 1.94 -0.05 6.19
N ILE A 1101 2.04 -0.70 5.02
CA ILE A 1101 1.23 -1.84 4.65
C ILE A 1101 1.94 -3.11 5.14
N CYS A 1102 1.26 -3.92 5.96
CA CYS A 1102 1.76 -5.24 6.34
C CYS A 1102 1.92 -6.13 5.09
N VAL A 1103 3.10 -6.75 4.95
CA VAL A 1103 3.43 -7.66 3.86
C VAL A 1103 3.96 -8.97 4.47
N ILE A 1104 3.28 -10.08 4.22
CA ILE A 1104 3.68 -11.43 4.66
C ILE A 1104 4.16 -12.29 3.50
N HIS A 1105 5.10 -13.20 3.77
CA HIS A 1105 5.52 -14.20 2.78
C HIS A 1105 4.44 -15.28 2.60
N ILE A 1106 4.36 -15.89 1.41
CA ILE A 1106 3.35 -16.90 1.09
C ILE A 1106 3.42 -18.14 1.98
N ASP A 1107 4.60 -18.53 2.43
CA ASP A 1107 4.78 -19.64 3.38
C ASP A 1107 4.27 -19.26 4.79
N GLU A 1108 4.43 -17.99 5.20
CA GLU A 1108 3.90 -17.48 6.46
C GLU A 1108 2.36 -17.43 6.41
N GLY A 1109 1.78 -16.91 5.34
CA GLY A 1109 0.34 -16.92 5.16
C GLY A 1109 -0.25 -18.33 5.11
N ALA A 1110 0.42 -19.27 4.43
CA ALA A 1110 0.00 -20.67 4.40
C ALA A 1110 0.08 -21.33 5.80
N TYR A 1111 1.14 -21.05 6.56
CA TYR A 1111 1.26 -21.48 7.95
C TYR A 1111 0.12 -20.91 8.81
N TRP A 1112 -0.10 -19.58 8.79
CA TRP A 1112 -1.19 -18.94 9.53
C TRP A 1112 -2.55 -19.52 9.15
N PHE A 1113 -2.79 -19.85 7.89
CA PHE A 1113 -4.07 -20.45 7.45
C PHE A 1113 -4.30 -21.83 8.08
N VAL A 1114 -3.30 -22.73 8.04
CA VAL A 1114 -3.42 -24.08 8.59
C VAL A 1114 -3.48 -24.06 10.11
N GLU A 1115 -2.69 -23.19 10.74
CA GLU A 1115 -2.66 -23.03 12.19
C GLU A 1115 -3.90 -22.34 12.73
N GLU A 1116 -4.45 -21.34 12.04
CA GLU A 1116 -5.75 -20.78 12.37
C GLU A 1116 -6.84 -21.85 12.22
N LEU A 1117 -6.86 -22.63 11.13
CA LEU A 1117 -7.82 -23.73 10.94
C LEU A 1117 -7.78 -24.78 12.06
N LEU A 1118 -6.58 -25.17 12.50
CA LEU A 1118 -6.40 -26.23 13.51
C LEU A 1118 -6.44 -25.73 14.95
N ARG A 1119 -5.89 -24.54 15.25
CA ARG A 1119 -5.61 -24.04 16.61
C ARG A 1119 -6.25 -22.68 16.93
N GLY A 1120 -6.96 -22.04 16.00
CA GLY A 1120 -7.55 -20.71 16.21
C GLY A 1120 -8.79 -20.61 17.13
N GLY A 1121 -9.10 -21.65 17.90
CA GLY A 1121 -10.19 -21.61 18.89
C GLY A 1121 -11.58 -21.31 18.30
N SER A 1122 -12.37 -20.51 19.02
CA SER A 1122 -13.78 -20.19 18.69
C SER A 1122 -13.98 -18.81 18.03
N ALA A 1123 -12.90 -18.14 17.62
CA ALA A 1123 -12.99 -16.86 16.91
C ALA A 1123 -13.68 -17.05 15.55
N GLY A 1124 -14.58 -16.12 15.19
CA GLY A 1124 -15.25 -16.11 13.88
C GLY A 1124 -14.68 -15.11 12.88
N GLU A 1125 -13.85 -14.18 13.34
CA GLU A 1125 -13.14 -13.19 12.52
C GLU A 1125 -11.78 -12.90 13.14
N VAL A 1126 -10.73 -13.09 12.34
CA VAL A 1126 -9.32 -13.01 12.75
C VAL A 1126 -8.58 -12.18 11.73
N VAL A 1127 -7.72 -11.26 12.17
CA VAL A 1127 -6.89 -10.44 11.29
C VAL A 1127 -5.43 -10.85 11.45
N ILE A 1128 -4.72 -10.98 10.33
CA ILE A 1128 -3.25 -11.07 10.33
C ILE A 1128 -2.69 -9.70 9.92
N ALA A 1129 -1.95 -9.05 10.80
CA ALA A 1129 -1.41 -7.69 10.59
C ALA A 1129 -0.12 -7.46 11.40
N ASP A 1130 0.62 -6.39 11.10
CA ASP A 1130 1.72 -5.92 11.92
C ASP A 1130 1.30 -4.70 12.78
N ASP A 1131 2.16 -4.29 13.71
CA ASP A 1131 1.89 -3.13 14.57
C ASP A 1131 1.84 -1.82 13.74
N ARG A 1132 2.66 -1.73 12.69
CA ARG A 1132 2.74 -0.59 11.74
C ARG A 1132 1.43 -0.32 11.02
N THR A 1133 0.63 -1.35 10.77
CA THR A 1133 -0.72 -1.20 10.21
C THR A 1133 -1.51 -0.25 11.11
N PHE A 1134 -1.63 -0.55 12.41
CA PHE A 1134 -2.40 0.29 13.34
C PHE A 1134 -1.84 1.70 13.48
N GLU A 1135 -0.52 1.86 13.50
CA GLU A 1135 0.17 3.17 13.51
C GLU A 1135 -0.21 4.01 12.28
N THR A 1136 -0.10 3.43 11.09
CA THR A 1136 -0.36 4.08 9.79
C THR A 1136 -1.84 4.41 9.61
N LEU A 1137 -2.72 3.56 10.13
CA LEU A 1137 -4.15 3.81 10.16
C LEU A 1137 -4.56 4.77 11.29
N ASN A 1138 -3.63 5.09 12.22
CA ASN A 1138 -3.87 5.83 13.45
C ASN A 1138 -5.04 5.23 14.25
N LEU A 1139 -5.07 3.90 14.35
CA LEU A 1139 -6.05 3.16 15.14
C LEU A 1139 -5.50 2.96 16.57
N PRO A 1140 -6.26 3.31 17.63
CA PRO A 1140 -5.82 3.09 18.99
C PRO A 1140 -5.62 1.59 19.26
N ARG A 1141 -4.47 1.24 19.87
CA ARG A 1141 -4.18 -0.10 20.37
C ARG A 1141 -4.96 -0.35 21.65
N TYR A 1142 -5.46 -1.58 21.81
CA TYR A 1142 -6.11 -2.05 23.04
C TYR A 1142 -5.31 -3.22 23.57
N GLU A 1143 -4.62 -3.02 24.69
CA GLU A 1143 -3.96 -4.09 25.43
C GLU A 1143 -4.99 -4.88 26.24
N GLN A 1144 -4.64 -6.10 26.70
CA GLN A 1144 -5.55 -7.12 27.23
C GLN A 1144 -6.31 -6.77 28.55
N ALA A 1145 -6.32 -5.51 28.98
CA ALA A 1145 -7.01 -5.05 30.18
C ALA A 1145 -8.52 -4.75 29.92
N ALA A 1146 -9.33 -5.82 30.01
CA ALA A 1146 -10.79 -5.88 29.89
C ALA A 1146 -11.35 -5.79 28.44
N PRO A 1147 -12.24 -6.71 28.02
CA PRO A 1147 -13.18 -7.50 28.83
C PRO A 1147 -12.74 -8.94 29.10
N ARG A 1148 -13.33 -9.60 30.12
CA ARG A 1148 -13.13 -11.04 30.38
C ARG A 1148 -14.21 -11.88 29.69
N VAL A 1149 -13.79 -12.99 29.08
CA VAL A 1149 -14.69 -14.07 28.64
C VAL A 1149 -15.30 -14.71 29.88
N VAL A 1150 -16.64 -14.73 30.00
CA VAL A 1150 -17.32 -15.21 31.22
C VAL A 1150 -17.90 -16.61 31.07
N SER A 1151 -18.36 -16.99 29.87
CA SER A 1151 -18.67 -18.38 29.54
C SER A 1151 -18.45 -18.68 28.05
N GLN A 1152 -18.10 -19.94 27.78
CA GLN A 1152 -18.16 -20.55 26.46
C GLN A 1152 -19.37 -21.49 26.44
N ASP A 1153 -20.50 -21.01 25.93
CA ASP A 1153 -21.67 -21.83 25.64
C ASP A 1153 -21.78 -22.07 24.12
N ALA A 1154 -22.62 -23.01 23.71
CA ALA A 1154 -22.74 -23.49 22.31
C ALA A 1154 -23.42 -22.49 21.34
N GLY A 1155 -23.19 -21.18 21.53
CA GLY A 1155 -23.76 -20.08 20.74
C GLY A 1155 -22.87 -18.83 20.70
N GLY A 1156 -21.55 -18.97 20.89
CA GLY A 1156 -20.57 -17.88 20.75
C GLY A 1156 -20.06 -17.30 22.08
N THR A 1157 -18.98 -16.52 21.99
CA THR A 1157 -18.29 -15.93 23.14
C THR A 1157 -19.12 -14.80 23.76
N ARG A 1158 -19.56 -14.96 25.02
CA ARG A 1158 -20.13 -13.85 25.80
C ARG A 1158 -19.04 -13.04 26.48
N TYR A 1159 -18.92 -11.79 26.06
CA TYR A 1159 -18.12 -10.75 26.73
C TYR A 1159 -18.94 -10.13 27.86
N ALA A 1160 -18.37 -10.03 29.07
CA ALA A 1160 -18.85 -9.07 30.06
C ALA A 1160 -17.77 -8.01 30.29
N ILE A 1161 -18.27 -6.82 30.64
CA ILE A 1161 -17.52 -5.61 30.93
C ILE A 1161 -17.04 -5.67 32.38
#